data_AF-A0A9E1IEQ4-F1
#
_entry.id   AF-A0A9E1IEQ4-F1
#
_cell.length_a   1.000
_cell.length_b   1.000
_cell.length_c   1.000
_cell.angle_alpha   90.00
_cell.angle_beta   90.00
_cell.angle_gamma   90.00
#
_symmetry.space_group_name_H-M   'P 1'
#
loop_
_entity.id
_entity.type
_entity.pdbx_description
1 polymer ?
#
loop_
_entity_poly.entity_id
_entity_poly.type
_entity_poly.pdbx_seq_one_letter_code
_entity_poly.pdbx_strand_id
1 'polypeptide(L)'
;MSTLLLCLLATPLAMAWDDEDYEYRQELVIDNTSISEDLTDFPVLVTLSHNWFLFSLAADSGDDLAFFDDDGNPLPYEIERWTTTSALIWVRVEEIDALSEETIWMYFGHTAPKAQSSGSKTFAGQFDFVMHGDTVYENAVNGGYILPYGVSMMTGAVGYSYLFSSTGKMITYDDLVTFTNSDTTVTFWINTTNNAYGLTGYPSVFGNVDLDYGEDILWGSLSMDGNIGVAGLYFDMTQWGLVGEEIYSTTAVDDGAWHFVALTRTGSGTTTVWVDGIQEGWGTVTPDGTDSIYNIGRHEHEYQSTYLETIYLDSAIDELRIAPEVRTSGWIQAEYLSMSGNYVDYECHSSFQYYDGDGDGYGVSAPSLSMCPQWRDGANNTSDCDDTNANVHPSAQEVCDDGDTDEDCDGNIDDLDPDVDGETTWYVDSDFDGQGDPIVSYTLCEQPLGFVDNSSDCDDDASSIFLGADETCNSADDDCDGSVDEDPIDGQTYWVDDDGDGYGTGSAIGEECTVPSGMAANDSDCDDDDDAISPLASEQCGDGIDNDCDGSVDEDGTKLTWYEDGDGDGHGDTYSSRTRCAQPTGYVLSSGDCDDGNDTIYPLASETCGDGVDSNCDGYGGPEGDEDVDGLTFLQEQAVNSDDCSDDSDNDSILDYVEYDTNGTLDTDQDGTLDINDNDDDNDGVLTADEVEAGSDPHQTDSDGDGIDDGEEWGTTPSQPTNSDNDIYIDALDPDDDGDGLTTAFEGTADLDGDGTPNYLDEDSDGDGLDDADELKNNGNPKDTDDDGTIDPWDTDDDNDGISTADELSVQADPLSIDSDNDGIADIDEWTDASDPLDSDDDRKPDIVDDDDDGDGHLTSFEGDTDFDNDGTPNYLDLDSDGDGALDAAEDSDHIFVYGTGNVAKEAPSDSDYGYGCNASPSSPAWLVMLLPLVSIRGRRATYSPRF
;
A
#
# COMPACT_ATOMS: atom_id res chain seq x y z
N MET A 1 16.04 -27.67 -40.71
CA MET A 1 14.90 -27.21 -39.89
C MET A 1 15.43 -26.05 -39.10
N SER A 2 14.67 -24.96 -39.05
CA SER A 2 15.05 -23.74 -38.35
C SER A 2 15.03 -23.99 -36.85
N THR A 3 15.94 -23.37 -36.12
CA THR A 3 15.77 -23.13 -34.69
C THR A 3 15.39 -21.65 -34.60
N LEU A 4 14.13 -21.38 -34.25
CA LEU A 4 13.74 -20.03 -33.84
C LEU A 4 14.44 -19.78 -32.51
N LEU A 5 15.16 -18.66 -32.40
CA LEU A 5 15.51 -18.09 -31.11
C LEU A 5 14.38 -17.11 -30.81
N LEU A 6 13.52 -17.46 -29.85
CA LEU A 6 12.50 -16.55 -29.37
C LEU A 6 13.24 -15.45 -28.61
N CYS A 7 13.19 -14.22 -29.10
CA CYS A 7 13.66 -13.07 -28.36
C CYS A 7 12.54 -12.72 -27.39
N LEU A 8 12.73 -12.96 -26.09
CA LEU A 8 11.89 -12.30 -25.09
C LEU A 8 12.03 -10.80 -25.34
N LEU A 9 10.91 -10.12 -25.45
CA LEU A 9 10.86 -8.68 -25.29
C LEU A 9 11.05 -8.47 -23.78
N ALA A 10 12.26 -8.13 -23.37
CA ALA A 10 12.38 -7.37 -22.14
C ALA A 10 11.65 -6.05 -22.40
N THR A 11 10.65 -5.75 -21.57
CA THR A 11 10.25 -4.38 -21.31
C THR A 11 11.51 -3.56 -20.97
N PRO A 12 11.59 -2.27 -21.34
CA PRO A 12 12.62 -1.43 -20.78
C PRO A 12 12.40 -1.43 -19.26
N LEU A 13 13.44 -1.77 -18.48
CA LEU A 13 13.42 -1.39 -17.07
C LEU A 13 13.28 0.13 -17.03
N ALA A 14 12.43 0.63 -16.13
CA ALA A 14 12.45 2.04 -15.78
C ALA A 14 13.90 2.43 -15.43
N MET A 15 14.40 3.51 -16.02
CA MET A 15 15.76 3.94 -15.73
C MET A 15 15.82 4.48 -14.29
N ALA A 16 16.79 3.96 -13.55
CA ALA A 16 17.04 4.29 -12.15
C ALA A 16 17.24 5.80 -11.99
N TRP A 17 16.86 6.32 -10.84
CA TRP A 17 17.10 7.72 -10.48
C TRP A 17 18.58 8.10 -10.53
N ASP A 18 18.87 9.27 -11.10
CA ASP A 18 20.24 9.76 -11.28
C ASP A 18 20.90 10.27 -9.98
N ASP A 19 20.11 10.64 -8.97
CA ASP A 19 20.60 11.13 -7.67
C ASP A 19 19.62 10.76 -6.53
N GLU A 20 20.07 9.90 -5.60
CA GLU A 20 19.30 9.40 -4.44
C GLU A 20 18.96 10.48 -3.40
N ASP A 21 19.64 11.64 -3.47
CA ASP A 21 19.48 12.78 -2.56
C ASP A 21 18.16 13.57 -2.77
N TYR A 22 17.44 13.30 -3.86
CA TYR A 22 16.15 13.86 -4.26
C TYR A 22 14.99 12.91 -3.88
N GLU A 23 13.78 13.43 -3.69
CA GLU A 23 12.61 12.66 -3.23
C GLU A 23 11.47 12.63 -4.26
N TYR A 24 11.51 13.52 -5.25
CA TYR A 24 10.50 13.59 -6.30
C TYR A 24 11.09 13.93 -7.66
N ARG A 25 10.49 13.39 -8.73
CA ARG A 25 10.77 13.83 -10.12
C ARG A 25 9.48 14.02 -10.92
N GLN A 26 9.52 14.89 -11.93
CA GLN A 26 8.43 15.10 -12.88
C GLN A 26 8.97 15.03 -14.31
N GLU A 27 8.27 14.30 -15.18
CA GLU A 27 8.52 14.28 -16.63
C GLU A 27 8.03 15.60 -17.27
N LEU A 28 8.82 16.16 -18.19
CA LEU A 28 8.45 17.32 -19.00
C LEU A 28 8.75 17.01 -20.47
N VAL A 29 7.70 16.97 -21.30
CA VAL A 29 7.82 16.59 -22.72
C VAL A 29 7.85 17.84 -23.61
N ILE A 30 8.83 17.94 -24.50
CA ILE A 30 9.01 19.08 -25.42
C ILE A 30 8.47 18.71 -26.80
N ASP A 31 7.35 19.32 -27.22
CA ASP A 31 6.77 19.14 -28.56
C ASP A 31 7.53 19.95 -29.63
N ASN A 32 8.54 19.32 -30.24
CA ASN A 32 9.21 19.82 -31.43
C ASN A 32 8.62 19.23 -32.74
N THR A 33 7.48 18.51 -32.68
CA THR A 33 6.91 17.77 -33.83
C THR A 33 6.51 18.70 -34.99
N SER A 34 6.21 19.97 -34.68
CA SER A 34 5.84 20.98 -35.67
C SER A 34 7.04 21.66 -36.37
N ILE A 35 8.27 21.37 -35.94
CA ILE A 35 9.50 22.06 -36.34
C ILE A 35 10.45 21.10 -37.06
N SER A 36 10.78 21.43 -38.32
CA SER A 36 11.58 20.56 -39.19
C SER A 36 13.09 20.81 -39.12
N GLU A 37 13.61 21.12 -37.92
CA GLU A 37 14.99 21.55 -37.70
C GLU A 37 15.45 21.16 -36.28
N ASP A 38 16.63 20.54 -36.20
CA ASP A 38 17.26 20.15 -34.94
C ASP A 38 17.75 21.42 -34.21
N LEU A 39 17.44 21.56 -32.91
CA LEU A 39 17.80 22.74 -32.11
C LEU A 39 18.92 22.38 -31.13
N THR A 40 19.96 23.21 -31.04
CA THR A 40 21.13 22.95 -30.19
C THR A 40 21.35 24.04 -29.14
N ASP A 41 21.65 23.68 -27.88
CA ASP A 41 21.80 24.61 -26.74
C ASP A 41 20.56 25.52 -26.58
N PHE A 42 19.34 24.99 -26.76
CA PHE A 42 18.11 25.78 -26.80
C PHE A 42 17.52 26.02 -25.40
N PRO A 43 17.28 27.28 -24.97
CA PRO A 43 16.65 27.57 -23.68
C PRO A 43 15.12 27.52 -23.78
N VAL A 44 14.56 26.47 -23.20
CA VAL A 44 13.12 26.20 -23.05
C VAL A 44 12.59 26.91 -21.80
N LEU A 45 11.42 27.53 -21.90
CA LEU A 45 10.63 28.00 -20.74
C LEU A 45 9.74 26.88 -20.20
N VAL A 46 9.97 26.52 -18.94
CA VAL A 46 9.13 25.67 -18.09
C VAL A 46 8.33 26.58 -17.15
N THR A 47 7.01 26.39 -17.08
CA THR A 47 6.07 27.31 -16.40
C THR A 47 5.24 26.59 -15.33
N LEU A 48 5.80 26.36 -14.15
CA LEU A 48 5.12 25.63 -13.06
C LEU A 48 3.86 26.36 -12.57
N SER A 49 2.80 25.61 -12.27
CA SER A 49 1.51 26.10 -11.78
C SER A 49 0.95 25.16 -10.72
N HIS A 50 0.32 25.71 -9.68
CA HIS A 50 -0.29 24.94 -8.59
C HIS A 50 -1.37 23.92 -9.05
N ASN A 51 -1.88 24.07 -10.28
CA ASN A 51 -2.82 23.12 -10.87
C ASN A 51 -2.21 21.72 -11.14
N TRP A 52 -0.88 21.61 -11.21
CA TRP A 52 -0.19 20.36 -11.59
C TRP A 52 1.23 20.23 -10.99
N PHE A 53 1.67 21.21 -10.19
CA PHE A 53 2.93 21.15 -9.44
C PHE A 53 2.68 21.50 -7.96
N LEU A 54 3.10 20.60 -7.07
CA LEU A 54 3.01 20.77 -5.62
C LEU A 54 4.16 21.62 -5.08
N PHE A 55 3.92 22.93 -4.97
CA PHE A 55 4.86 23.89 -4.37
C PHE A 55 5.22 23.62 -2.89
N SER A 56 4.51 22.71 -2.22
CA SER A 56 4.82 22.25 -0.85
C SER A 56 5.95 21.23 -0.79
N LEU A 57 6.18 20.47 -1.87
CA LEU A 57 7.21 19.42 -1.97
C LEU A 57 8.57 19.96 -2.44
N ALA A 58 8.61 21.23 -2.86
CA ALA A 58 9.83 21.93 -3.24
C ALA A 58 10.16 23.04 -2.23
N ALA A 59 11.40 23.49 -2.20
CA ALA A 59 11.80 24.56 -1.29
C ALA A 59 11.07 25.89 -1.60
N ASP A 60 10.88 26.73 -0.57
CA ASP A 60 10.25 28.07 -0.62
C ASP A 60 10.77 29.01 -1.74
N SER A 61 11.94 28.71 -2.30
CA SER A 61 12.65 29.45 -3.36
C SER A 61 12.92 28.65 -4.64
N GLY A 62 12.61 27.35 -4.67
CA GLY A 62 13.06 26.40 -5.70
C GLY A 62 14.58 26.14 -5.67
N ASP A 63 15.26 26.43 -4.56
CA ASP A 63 16.71 26.20 -4.41
C ASP A 63 17.09 24.70 -4.36
N ASP A 64 16.11 23.81 -4.30
CA ASP A 64 16.26 22.36 -4.36
C ASP A 64 16.17 21.78 -5.77
N LEU A 65 15.70 22.53 -6.78
CA LEU A 65 15.48 22.00 -8.13
C LEU A 65 16.75 21.51 -8.84
N ALA A 66 16.61 20.46 -9.65
CA ALA A 66 17.54 20.08 -10.71
C ALA A 66 16.79 19.67 -11.99
N PHE A 67 17.49 19.69 -13.12
CA PHE A 67 16.96 19.27 -14.42
C PHE A 67 17.98 18.35 -15.11
N PHE A 68 17.51 17.31 -15.77
CA PHE A 68 18.33 16.34 -16.49
C PHE A 68 17.71 16.03 -17.86
N ASP A 69 18.53 15.61 -18.84
CA ASP A 69 18.03 14.98 -20.07
C ASP A 69 17.75 13.48 -19.86
N ASP A 70 17.15 12.82 -20.85
CA ASP A 70 16.82 11.39 -20.82
C ASP A 70 18.06 10.46 -20.73
N ASP A 71 19.26 10.98 -21.02
CA ASP A 71 20.55 10.30 -20.83
C ASP A 71 21.15 10.51 -19.41
N GLY A 72 20.44 11.23 -18.51
CA GLY A 72 20.87 11.51 -17.13
C GLY A 72 21.92 12.64 -16.99
N ASN A 73 22.08 13.51 -17.99
CA ASN A 73 23.04 14.62 -17.92
C ASN A 73 22.38 15.89 -17.35
N PRO A 74 23.04 16.59 -16.40
CA PRO A 74 22.44 17.76 -15.75
C PRO A 74 22.38 19.00 -16.65
N LEU A 75 21.17 19.53 -16.81
CA LEU A 75 20.86 20.70 -17.64
C LEU A 75 20.97 22.01 -16.83
N PRO A 76 21.64 23.05 -17.36
CA PRO A 76 21.71 24.33 -16.67
C PRO A 76 20.39 25.10 -16.82
N TYR A 77 19.87 25.56 -15.68
CA TYR A 77 18.59 26.28 -15.60
C TYR A 77 18.71 27.63 -14.87
N GLU A 78 17.72 28.51 -15.07
CA GLU A 78 17.51 29.76 -14.33
C GLU A 78 16.05 29.87 -13.87
N ILE A 79 15.84 29.99 -12.57
CA ILE A 79 14.55 30.43 -12.01
C ILE A 79 14.46 31.95 -12.21
N GLU A 80 13.73 32.37 -13.24
CA GLU A 80 13.40 33.79 -13.47
C GLU A 80 12.54 34.31 -12.32
N ARG A 81 11.53 33.51 -11.93
CA ARG A 81 10.57 33.87 -10.90
C ARG A 81 10.04 32.64 -10.17
N TRP A 82 9.98 32.73 -8.84
CA TRP A 82 9.31 31.78 -7.95
C TRP A 82 8.22 32.47 -7.13
N THR A 83 7.11 31.79 -6.91
CA THR A 83 6.01 32.17 -5.99
C THR A 83 5.35 30.91 -5.45
N THR A 84 4.58 31.03 -4.37
CA THR A 84 3.89 29.89 -3.71
C THR A 84 2.86 29.15 -4.57
N THR A 85 2.57 29.61 -5.80
CA THR A 85 1.59 28.99 -6.70
C THR A 85 2.00 28.96 -8.17
N SER A 86 3.19 29.49 -8.51
CA SER A 86 3.70 29.51 -9.90
C SER A 86 5.19 29.81 -9.97
N ALA A 87 5.87 29.23 -10.96
CA ALA A 87 7.27 29.53 -11.28
C ALA A 87 7.49 29.70 -12.78
N LEU A 88 8.55 30.43 -13.14
CA LEU A 88 9.05 30.58 -14.51
C LEU A 88 10.52 30.20 -14.48
N ILE A 89 10.87 29.16 -15.24
CA ILE A 89 12.18 28.52 -15.21
C ILE A 89 12.67 28.34 -16.64
N TRP A 90 13.85 28.88 -16.96
CA TRP A 90 14.51 28.64 -18.23
C TRP A 90 15.45 27.45 -18.09
N VAL A 91 15.32 26.42 -18.92
CA VAL A 91 16.18 25.22 -18.93
C VAL A 91 16.85 25.13 -20.29
N ARG A 92 18.18 25.01 -20.33
CA ARG A 92 18.91 24.87 -21.60
C ARG A 92 19.14 23.41 -21.96
N VAL A 93 18.43 22.93 -22.97
CA VAL A 93 18.53 21.58 -23.54
C VAL A 93 19.65 21.54 -24.59
N GLU A 94 20.51 20.52 -24.59
CA GLU A 94 21.69 20.48 -25.48
C GLU A 94 21.32 20.17 -26.94
N GLU A 95 20.39 19.25 -27.19
CA GLU A 95 19.91 18.86 -28.52
C GLU A 95 18.39 18.57 -28.43
N ILE A 96 17.61 18.98 -29.42
CA ILE A 96 16.19 18.67 -29.59
C ILE A 96 15.99 18.29 -31.07
N ASP A 97 15.65 17.04 -31.38
CA ASP A 97 15.62 16.54 -32.76
C ASP A 97 14.46 17.16 -33.58
N ALA A 98 14.65 17.28 -34.90
CA ALA A 98 13.58 17.73 -35.79
C ALA A 98 12.41 16.74 -35.84
N LEU A 99 11.18 17.24 -35.66
CA LEU A 99 9.93 16.48 -35.78
C LEU A 99 9.78 15.36 -34.73
N SER A 100 10.42 15.48 -33.56
CA SER A 100 10.28 14.59 -32.38
C SER A 100 9.55 15.28 -31.23
N GLU A 101 9.21 14.47 -30.23
CA GLU A 101 9.04 14.90 -28.84
C GLU A 101 10.34 14.54 -28.09
N GLU A 102 10.77 15.37 -27.13
CA GLU A 102 11.94 15.10 -26.28
C GLU A 102 11.58 15.19 -24.80
N THR A 103 11.99 14.21 -24.01
CA THR A 103 11.77 14.21 -22.55
C THR A 103 12.95 14.86 -21.83
N ILE A 104 12.64 15.73 -20.86
CA ILE A 104 13.56 16.15 -19.80
C ILE A 104 12.92 15.89 -18.43
N TRP A 105 13.75 15.65 -17.43
CA TRP A 105 13.30 15.36 -16.07
C TRP A 105 13.58 16.53 -15.13
N MET A 106 12.59 16.90 -14.31
CA MET A 106 12.73 17.90 -13.24
C MET A 106 12.69 17.19 -11.88
N TYR A 107 13.76 17.32 -11.10
CA TYR A 107 13.89 16.72 -9.76
C TYR A 107 13.76 17.78 -8.66
N PHE A 108 13.11 17.43 -7.55
CA PHE A 108 12.88 18.29 -6.38
C PHE A 108 12.73 17.47 -5.08
N GLY A 109 12.49 18.14 -3.94
CA GLY A 109 12.46 17.47 -2.62
C GLY A 109 13.84 17.10 -2.07
N HIS A 110 14.90 17.79 -2.50
CA HIS A 110 16.26 17.42 -2.11
C HIS A 110 16.53 17.70 -0.62
N THR A 111 16.86 16.64 0.13
CA THR A 111 17.16 16.63 1.59
C THR A 111 18.21 17.65 2.07
N ALA A 112 19.11 18.08 1.18
CA ALA A 112 20.18 19.04 1.48
C ALA A 112 20.29 20.09 0.36
N PRO A 113 19.30 21.01 0.23
CA PRO A 113 19.08 21.80 -0.98
C PRO A 113 20.21 22.79 -1.26
N LYS A 114 20.51 22.98 -2.55
CA LYS A 114 21.65 23.79 -3.02
C LYS A 114 21.21 24.63 -4.22
N ALA A 115 21.14 25.95 -4.06
CA ALA A 115 20.84 26.88 -5.15
C ALA A 115 21.76 26.66 -6.39
N GLN A 116 21.23 26.01 -7.45
CA GLN A 116 21.97 25.72 -8.69
C GLN A 116 21.65 26.68 -9.85
N SER A 117 20.46 27.33 -9.80
CA SER A 117 19.96 28.34 -10.75
C SER A 117 21.02 29.36 -11.20
N SER A 118 21.19 29.56 -12.51
CA SER A 118 22.19 30.46 -13.08
C SER A 118 21.93 30.85 -14.55
N GLY A 119 21.30 32.01 -14.78
CA GLY A 119 21.07 32.56 -16.14
C GLY A 119 22.32 32.68 -17.00
N SER A 120 23.42 33.10 -16.40
CA SER A 120 24.75 33.12 -17.04
C SER A 120 25.27 31.77 -17.54
N LYS A 121 24.68 30.63 -17.15
CA LYS A 121 24.90 29.31 -17.75
C LYS A 121 23.81 29.00 -18.78
N THR A 122 22.54 29.19 -18.42
CA THR A 122 21.35 28.89 -19.23
C THR A 122 21.38 29.59 -20.60
N PHE A 123 21.81 30.86 -20.64
CA PHE A 123 21.88 31.65 -21.87
C PHE A 123 23.29 31.76 -22.48
N ALA A 124 24.28 31.10 -21.89
CA ALA A 124 25.68 31.20 -22.29
C ALA A 124 25.90 30.77 -23.75
N GLY A 125 26.60 31.60 -24.53
CA GLY A 125 26.98 31.30 -25.92
C GLY A 125 25.87 31.53 -26.95
N GLN A 126 24.61 31.54 -26.52
CA GLN A 126 23.42 31.71 -27.36
C GLN A 126 23.00 33.16 -27.52
N PHE A 127 23.20 33.97 -26.48
CA PHE A 127 22.83 35.38 -26.46
C PHE A 127 23.97 36.26 -25.93
N ASP A 128 24.08 37.48 -26.46
CA ASP A 128 24.94 38.54 -25.91
C ASP A 128 24.22 39.32 -24.79
N PHE A 129 22.89 39.30 -24.79
CA PHE A 129 22.01 40.07 -23.89
C PHE A 129 20.66 39.38 -23.73
N VAL A 130 20.18 39.28 -22.49
CA VAL A 130 18.84 38.81 -22.11
C VAL A 130 18.24 39.79 -21.08
N MET A 131 16.92 39.99 -21.11
CA MET A 131 16.21 40.89 -20.22
C MET A 131 14.79 40.39 -19.94
N HIS A 132 14.62 39.86 -18.73
CA HIS A 132 13.34 39.65 -18.07
C HIS A 132 12.83 40.99 -17.47
N GLY A 133 11.51 41.19 -17.37
CA GLY A 133 10.96 42.49 -16.98
C GLY A 133 10.75 42.73 -15.47
N ASP A 134 11.15 41.81 -14.62
CA ASP A 134 11.30 41.98 -13.15
C ASP A 134 12.74 41.96 -12.66
N THR A 135 13.64 41.22 -13.32
CA THR A 135 15.04 41.05 -12.88
C THR A 135 15.95 42.22 -13.25
N VAL A 136 17.16 42.17 -12.66
CA VAL A 136 18.26 43.07 -13.00
C VAL A 136 19.07 42.40 -14.12
N TYR A 137 18.99 42.95 -15.34
CA TYR A 137 19.55 42.42 -16.61
C TYR A 137 20.72 41.43 -16.49
N GLU A 138 20.59 40.27 -17.14
CA GLU A 138 21.65 39.28 -17.32
C GLU A 138 22.41 39.57 -18.63
N ASN A 139 23.65 40.05 -18.52
CA ASN A 139 24.60 39.90 -19.62
C ASN A 139 25.07 38.43 -19.63
N ALA A 140 24.52 37.61 -20.52
CA ALA A 140 24.80 36.17 -20.64
C ALA A 140 26.28 35.81 -20.86
N VAL A 141 27.16 36.78 -21.11
CA VAL A 141 28.62 36.60 -21.24
C VAL A 141 29.39 36.95 -19.95
N ASN A 142 28.86 37.80 -19.06
CA ASN A 142 29.60 38.36 -17.92
C ASN A 142 28.83 38.56 -16.58
N GLY A 143 27.52 38.26 -16.50
CA GLY A 143 26.73 38.39 -15.26
C GLY A 143 26.68 39.82 -14.69
N GLY A 144 26.53 40.83 -15.57
CA GLY A 144 26.66 42.25 -15.23
C GLY A 144 25.34 43.01 -15.16
N TYR A 145 25.01 43.54 -13.99
CA TYR A 145 23.77 44.25 -13.68
C TYR A 145 23.68 45.70 -14.20
N ILE A 146 22.52 46.09 -14.75
CA ILE A 146 22.16 47.47 -15.15
C ILE A 146 20.87 47.91 -14.41
N LEU A 147 20.62 49.21 -14.21
CA LEU A 147 19.38 49.71 -13.58
C LEU A 147 18.51 50.48 -14.59
N PRO A 148 17.23 50.11 -14.77
CA PRO A 148 16.34 50.82 -15.69
C PRO A 148 16.05 52.26 -15.24
N TYR A 149 16.18 53.27 -16.11
CA TYR A 149 15.91 54.67 -15.74
C TYR A 149 14.47 55.08 -16.05
N GLY A 150 13.61 54.96 -15.02
CA GLY A 150 12.27 55.55 -15.00
C GLY A 150 11.16 54.75 -15.67
N VAL A 151 11.46 53.60 -16.28
CA VAL A 151 10.45 52.60 -16.68
C VAL A 151 9.64 52.12 -15.47
N SER A 152 8.47 51.54 -15.72
CA SER A 152 7.61 50.95 -14.69
C SER A 152 7.30 49.52 -15.07
N MET A 153 7.22 48.63 -14.08
CA MET A 153 6.86 47.23 -14.32
C MET A 153 5.33 47.09 -14.49
N MET A 154 4.91 46.16 -15.33
CA MET A 154 3.54 45.65 -15.45
C MET A 154 3.59 44.15 -15.79
N THR A 155 2.44 43.45 -15.80
CA THR A 155 2.40 42.05 -16.25
C THR A 155 2.93 41.92 -17.68
N GLY A 156 3.77 40.92 -17.93
CA GLY A 156 4.37 40.64 -19.24
C GLY A 156 3.51 39.76 -20.16
N ALA A 157 4.12 39.32 -21.24
CA ALA A 157 3.77 38.09 -21.94
C ALA A 157 4.33 36.88 -21.17
N VAL A 158 5.57 37.00 -20.70
CA VAL A 158 6.22 36.10 -19.73
C VAL A 158 6.48 36.93 -18.47
N GLY A 159 6.10 36.43 -17.29
CA GLY A 159 6.37 37.11 -16.02
C GLY A 159 5.91 38.58 -15.94
N TYR A 160 6.88 39.49 -15.87
CA TYR A 160 6.70 40.94 -15.83
C TYR A 160 7.40 41.61 -17.00
N SER A 161 6.96 42.82 -17.38
CA SER A 161 7.47 43.60 -18.50
C SER A 161 7.77 45.05 -18.16
N TYR A 162 8.59 45.71 -18.99
CA TYR A 162 8.92 47.12 -18.85
C TYR A 162 8.00 48.03 -19.68
N LEU A 163 7.18 48.83 -19.00
CA LEU A 163 6.36 49.89 -19.58
C LEU A 163 7.16 51.18 -19.80
N PHE A 164 7.45 51.46 -21.07
CA PHE A 164 7.97 52.73 -21.56
C PHE A 164 6.84 53.75 -21.72
N SER A 165 7.16 55.04 -21.61
CA SER A 165 6.16 56.08 -21.84
C SER A 165 6.76 57.34 -22.44
N SER A 166 5.90 58.12 -23.10
CA SER A 166 6.16 59.37 -23.83
C SER A 166 6.82 60.54 -23.05
N THR A 167 7.38 60.33 -21.86
CA THR A 167 7.78 61.36 -20.89
C THR A 167 9.23 61.27 -20.36
N GLY A 168 10.13 60.50 -20.98
CA GLY A 168 11.56 60.47 -20.58
C GLY A 168 12.10 59.14 -20.09
N LYS A 169 11.35 58.04 -20.27
CA LYS A 169 11.72 56.70 -19.78
C LYS A 169 12.52 55.97 -20.83
N MET A 170 13.62 55.33 -20.43
CA MET A 170 14.55 54.66 -21.34
C MET A 170 15.53 53.75 -20.60
N ILE A 171 16.18 52.86 -21.34
CA ILE A 171 17.36 52.12 -20.87
C ILE A 171 18.58 52.73 -21.56
N THR A 172 19.58 53.18 -20.79
CA THR A 172 20.84 53.78 -21.26
C THR A 172 22.03 52.89 -20.88
N TYR A 173 22.99 52.69 -21.78
CA TYR A 173 24.30 52.14 -21.41
C TYR A 173 25.40 52.63 -22.37
N ASP A 174 26.61 52.85 -21.85
CA ASP A 174 27.81 53.01 -22.69
C ASP A 174 28.20 51.61 -23.20
N ASP A 175 28.16 51.39 -24.51
CA ASP A 175 28.50 50.12 -25.18
C ASP A 175 27.57 48.92 -24.82
N LEU A 176 26.24 49.06 -24.91
CA LEU A 176 25.27 47.98 -24.58
C LEU A 176 25.52 46.69 -25.41
N VAL A 177 25.50 46.85 -26.73
CA VAL A 177 25.95 45.87 -27.74
C VAL A 177 26.54 46.68 -28.89
N THR A 178 27.72 46.30 -29.38
CA THR A 178 28.28 46.90 -30.61
C THR A 178 27.83 46.09 -31.82
N PHE A 179 26.82 46.57 -32.55
CA PHE A 179 26.44 45.96 -33.81
C PHE A 179 27.50 46.23 -34.88
N THR A 180 28.42 45.28 -35.03
CA THR A 180 29.28 45.24 -36.21
C THR A 180 28.47 44.82 -37.43
N ASN A 181 29.09 44.80 -38.62
CA ASN A 181 28.47 44.26 -39.84
C ASN A 181 28.51 42.72 -39.82
N SER A 182 28.00 42.14 -38.72
CA SER A 182 27.91 40.73 -38.38
C SER A 182 26.49 40.23 -38.56
N ASP A 183 26.33 38.91 -38.48
CA ASP A 183 25.03 38.28 -38.31
C ASP A 183 24.47 38.64 -36.91
N THR A 184 23.15 38.74 -36.77
CA THR A 184 22.48 39.19 -35.53
C THR A 184 21.01 38.76 -35.55
N THR A 185 20.46 38.39 -34.40
CA THR A 185 19.02 38.25 -34.18
C THR A 185 18.62 39.02 -32.93
N VAL A 186 17.43 39.62 -32.97
CA VAL A 186 16.83 40.32 -31.83
C VAL A 186 15.39 39.82 -31.69
N THR A 187 15.03 39.32 -30.52
CA THR A 187 13.68 38.83 -30.19
C THR A 187 13.13 39.58 -28.99
N PHE A 188 11.82 39.82 -28.97
CA PHE A 188 11.10 40.41 -27.84
C PHE A 188 9.59 40.28 -28.00
N TRP A 189 8.88 40.31 -26.88
CA TRP A 189 7.46 40.57 -26.85
C TRP A 189 7.18 42.08 -26.76
N ILE A 190 6.14 42.54 -27.44
CA ILE A 190 5.69 43.93 -27.39
C ILE A 190 4.17 44.03 -27.23
N ASN A 191 3.74 44.96 -26.38
CA ASN A 191 2.32 45.37 -26.26
C ASN A 191 2.20 46.87 -26.52
N THR A 192 1.41 47.24 -27.52
CA THR A 192 1.19 48.64 -27.90
C THR A 192 -0.29 49.01 -27.87
N THR A 193 -0.64 50.03 -27.08
CA THR A 193 -2.04 50.43 -26.82
C THR A 193 -2.43 51.77 -27.45
N ASN A 194 -1.54 52.39 -28.21
CA ASN A 194 -1.68 53.76 -28.69
C ASN A 194 -1.89 53.85 -30.21
N ASN A 195 -3.08 54.29 -30.62
CA ASN A 195 -3.29 54.90 -31.94
C ASN A 195 -2.48 56.21 -32.02
N ALA A 196 -1.23 56.14 -32.50
CA ALA A 196 -0.24 57.23 -32.50
C ALA A 196 -0.52 58.39 -33.48
N TYR A 197 -1.80 58.69 -33.79
CA TYR A 197 -2.26 59.76 -34.71
C TYR A 197 -1.88 61.21 -34.30
N GLY A 198 -1.02 61.40 -33.31
CA GLY A 198 -0.58 62.70 -32.79
C GLY A 198 0.92 62.94 -32.80
N LEU A 199 1.75 61.92 -33.03
CA LEU A 199 3.21 62.08 -33.05
C LEU A 199 3.71 62.26 -34.48
N THR A 200 4.38 63.38 -34.75
CA THR A 200 5.21 63.55 -35.94
C THR A 200 6.58 62.95 -35.65
N GLY A 201 6.75 61.63 -35.86
CA GLY A 201 8.03 60.96 -35.67
C GLY A 201 7.90 59.45 -35.52
N TYR A 202 8.99 58.74 -35.77
CA TYR A 202 9.09 57.29 -35.65
C TYR A 202 9.53 56.90 -34.23
N PRO A 203 8.67 56.29 -33.39
CA PRO A 203 9.11 55.68 -32.15
C PRO A 203 9.91 54.42 -32.45
N SER A 204 10.95 54.13 -31.67
CA SER A 204 11.80 52.98 -31.89
C SER A 204 12.05 52.18 -30.62
N VAL A 205 12.20 50.86 -30.79
CA VAL A 205 12.63 49.97 -29.71
C VAL A 205 14.09 50.23 -29.42
N PHE A 206 14.95 50.31 -30.45
CA PHE A 206 16.35 50.70 -30.32
C PHE A 206 16.62 52.06 -30.96
N GLY A 207 17.53 52.85 -30.39
CA GLY A 207 17.87 54.17 -30.92
C GLY A 207 19.32 54.56 -30.71
N ASN A 208 19.89 55.15 -31.75
CA ASN A 208 21.19 55.83 -31.71
C ASN A 208 21.00 57.31 -31.30
N VAL A 209 22.07 57.97 -30.85
CA VAL A 209 22.14 59.40 -30.57
C VAL A 209 23.29 59.98 -31.40
N ASP A 210 22.97 60.49 -32.60
CA ASP A 210 23.95 61.22 -33.40
C ASP A 210 24.18 62.62 -32.82
N LEU A 211 25.45 63.01 -32.73
CA LEU A 211 25.92 64.34 -32.32
C LEU A 211 26.81 65.01 -33.38
N ASP A 212 27.08 64.35 -34.51
CA ASP A 212 28.07 64.79 -35.51
C ASP A 212 27.57 64.60 -36.97
N TYR A 213 26.53 65.36 -37.32
CA TYR A 213 26.17 65.74 -38.70
C TYR A 213 25.42 64.74 -39.61
N GLY A 214 24.36 64.13 -39.08
CA GLY A 214 23.15 63.85 -39.86
C GLY A 214 23.17 62.52 -40.60
N GLU A 215 23.54 61.47 -39.88
CA GLU A 215 23.42 60.08 -40.32
C GLU A 215 22.54 59.30 -39.33
N ASP A 216 21.22 59.38 -39.52
CA ASP A 216 20.26 58.57 -38.78
C ASP A 216 20.41 57.09 -39.21
N ILE A 217 20.84 56.22 -38.29
CA ILE A 217 20.85 54.76 -38.47
C ILE A 217 19.88 54.15 -37.45
N LEU A 218 18.67 53.87 -37.93
CA LEU A 218 17.60 53.25 -37.15
C LEU A 218 17.70 51.73 -37.24
N TRP A 219 18.02 51.07 -36.13
CA TRP A 219 17.79 49.63 -35.97
C TRP A 219 16.41 49.42 -35.35
N GLY A 220 15.49 48.76 -36.07
CA GLY A 220 14.20 48.32 -35.52
C GLY A 220 13.33 49.46 -34.97
N SER A 221 12.93 50.42 -35.81
CA SER A 221 11.88 51.37 -35.43
C SER A 221 10.49 50.85 -35.77
N LEU A 222 9.57 50.91 -34.79
CA LEU A 222 8.20 50.46 -34.93
C LEU A 222 7.36 51.63 -35.46
N SER A 223 7.28 51.76 -36.78
CA SER A 223 6.62 52.90 -37.42
C SER A 223 5.11 52.70 -37.56
N MET A 224 4.36 53.29 -36.64
CA MET A 224 2.90 53.46 -36.75
C MET A 224 2.54 54.54 -37.79
N ASP A 225 2.74 54.27 -39.09
CA ASP A 225 2.37 55.25 -40.13
C ASP A 225 0.84 55.36 -40.29
N GLY A 226 0.36 56.59 -40.44
CA GLY A 226 -1.04 56.99 -40.21
C GLY A 226 -2.07 56.54 -41.26
N ASN A 227 -1.85 55.42 -41.95
CA ASN A 227 -2.78 54.82 -42.90
C ASN A 227 -3.06 53.32 -42.69
N ILE A 228 -2.21 52.56 -41.98
CA ILE A 228 -2.40 51.12 -41.76
C ILE A 228 -1.79 50.72 -40.40
N GLY A 229 -2.58 50.17 -39.49
CA GLY A 229 -2.10 49.58 -38.23
C GLY A 229 -1.43 48.24 -38.50
N VAL A 230 -0.09 48.22 -38.44
CA VAL A 230 0.81 47.16 -38.91
C VAL A 230 2.11 47.24 -38.10
N ALA A 231 2.75 46.11 -37.77
CA ALA A 231 4.15 46.10 -37.32
C ALA A 231 5.11 46.46 -38.47
N GLY A 232 5.16 47.74 -38.82
CA GLY A 232 6.13 48.25 -39.78
C GLY A 232 7.51 48.41 -39.14
N LEU A 233 8.49 47.60 -39.56
CA LEU A 233 9.89 47.93 -39.30
C LEU A 233 10.37 48.95 -40.32
N TYR A 234 10.61 50.15 -39.82
CA TYR A 234 11.13 51.24 -40.60
C TYR A 234 12.65 51.37 -40.40
N PHE A 235 13.40 51.27 -41.50
CA PHE A 235 14.85 51.47 -41.58
C PHE A 235 15.13 52.65 -42.51
N ASP A 236 15.33 53.86 -41.95
CA ASP A 236 15.96 54.93 -42.72
C ASP A 236 17.49 54.86 -42.62
N MET A 237 18.11 55.19 -43.74
CA MET A 237 19.55 55.34 -43.92
C MET A 237 19.75 56.40 -45.02
N THR A 238 19.60 57.68 -44.66
CA THR A 238 19.58 58.81 -45.62
C THR A 238 20.98 59.22 -46.12
N GLN A 239 21.85 58.27 -46.44
CA GLN A 239 23.17 58.57 -46.97
C GLN A 239 23.11 59.02 -48.45
N TRP A 240 23.24 60.34 -48.65
CA TRP A 240 23.58 61.04 -49.92
C TRP A 240 22.94 60.53 -51.24
N GLY A 241 21.72 59.99 -51.18
CA GLY A 241 20.95 59.56 -52.35
C GLY A 241 20.62 58.08 -52.44
N LEU A 242 20.90 57.29 -51.39
CA LEU A 242 20.20 56.03 -51.13
C LEU A 242 18.78 56.31 -50.60
N VAL A 243 17.91 55.30 -50.68
CA VAL A 243 16.50 55.37 -50.26
C VAL A 243 16.33 54.34 -49.15
N GLY A 244 15.73 54.71 -48.02
CA GLY A 244 15.36 53.74 -46.98
C GLY A 244 14.49 52.62 -47.53
N GLU A 245 14.65 51.42 -46.98
CA GLU A 245 13.88 50.23 -47.38
C GLU A 245 12.96 49.85 -46.22
N GLU A 246 11.65 50.00 -46.45
CA GLU A 246 10.60 49.77 -45.46
C GLU A 246 10.16 48.30 -45.54
N ILE A 247 10.31 47.55 -44.44
CA ILE A 247 9.88 46.15 -44.36
C ILE A 247 8.69 46.08 -43.41
N TYR A 248 7.51 45.98 -43.99
CA TYR A 248 6.25 45.86 -43.26
C TYR A 248 5.94 44.40 -42.94
N SER A 249 5.41 44.14 -41.76
CA SER A 249 4.59 42.94 -41.57
C SER A 249 3.28 43.03 -42.35
N THR A 250 2.48 41.97 -42.33
CA THR A 250 1.05 41.99 -42.63
C THR A 250 0.18 41.91 -41.38
N THR A 251 0.70 41.33 -40.29
CA THR A 251 0.09 41.31 -38.95
C THR A 251 0.15 42.68 -38.26
N ALA A 252 -0.97 43.11 -37.69
CA ALA A 252 -1.07 44.29 -36.83
C ALA A 252 -0.61 43.96 -35.41
N VAL A 253 0.09 44.89 -34.75
CA VAL A 253 0.53 44.77 -33.34
C VAL A 253 0.12 45.99 -32.50
N ASP A 254 -0.82 46.78 -33.03
CA ASP A 254 -1.37 48.01 -32.45
C ASP A 254 -2.82 47.85 -31.93
N ASP A 255 -3.21 46.62 -31.64
CA ASP A 255 -4.52 46.25 -31.11
C ASP A 255 -4.57 46.17 -29.56
N GLY A 256 -3.42 46.21 -28.89
CA GLY A 256 -3.27 46.08 -27.44
C GLY A 256 -3.04 44.65 -26.94
N ALA A 257 -2.83 43.68 -27.83
CA ALA A 257 -2.33 42.36 -27.48
C ALA A 257 -0.80 42.35 -27.30
N TRP A 258 -0.29 41.25 -26.75
CA TRP A 258 1.14 40.92 -26.78
C TRP A 258 1.45 40.19 -28.08
N HIS A 259 2.52 40.61 -28.77
CA HIS A 259 3.05 39.94 -29.95
C HIS A 259 4.53 39.68 -29.81
N PHE A 260 4.97 38.50 -30.24
CA PHE A 260 6.39 38.15 -30.31
C PHE A 260 6.96 38.65 -31.64
N VAL A 261 8.06 39.39 -31.59
CA VAL A 261 8.69 40.02 -32.75
C VAL A 261 10.15 39.58 -32.81
N ALA A 262 10.54 38.90 -33.90
CA ALA A 262 11.92 38.50 -34.14
C ALA A 262 12.50 39.18 -35.40
N LEU A 263 13.70 39.74 -35.25
CA LEU A 263 14.40 40.54 -36.24
C LEU A 263 15.74 39.89 -36.54
N THR A 264 15.88 39.23 -37.69
CA THR A 264 17.16 38.65 -38.12
C THR A 264 17.86 39.59 -39.09
N ARG A 265 19.18 39.75 -38.98
CA ARG A 265 20.02 40.50 -39.92
C ARG A 265 21.29 39.71 -40.23
N THR A 266 21.56 39.48 -41.51
CA THR A 266 22.88 38.98 -41.95
C THR A 266 23.91 40.11 -42.03
N GLY A 267 25.20 39.80 -41.87
CA GLY A 267 26.30 40.74 -42.10
C GLY A 267 26.42 41.23 -43.56
N SER A 268 25.63 40.64 -44.48
CA SER A 268 25.45 41.13 -45.86
C SER A 268 24.36 42.22 -46.01
N GLY A 269 23.59 42.47 -44.96
CA GLY A 269 22.52 43.46 -44.92
C GLY A 269 21.11 42.92 -45.17
N THR A 270 20.93 41.63 -45.51
CA THR A 270 19.59 41.04 -45.59
C THR A 270 18.94 41.02 -44.21
N THR A 271 17.74 41.59 -44.11
CA THR A 271 16.95 41.69 -42.87
C THR A 271 15.60 41.01 -43.08
N THR A 272 15.12 40.27 -42.07
CA THR A 272 13.83 39.56 -42.08
C THR A 272 13.04 39.90 -40.82
N VAL A 273 11.72 40.01 -40.97
CA VAL A 273 10.76 40.31 -39.92
C VAL A 273 9.88 39.09 -39.68
N TRP A 274 9.73 38.74 -38.41
CA TRP A 274 8.85 37.69 -37.93
C TRP A 274 7.90 38.26 -36.90
N VAL A 275 6.65 37.80 -36.92
CA VAL A 275 5.63 38.12 -35.91
C VAL A 275 4.96 36.81 -35.52
N ASP A 276 4.89 36.53 -34.21
CA ASP A 276 4.25 35.34 -33.63
C ASP A 276 4.75 34.02 -34.28
N GLY A 277 6.08 33.89 -34.40
CA GLY A 277 6.77 32.75 -35.03
C GLY A 277 6.73 32.72 -36.58
N ILE A 278 5.95 33.59 -37.23
CA ILE A 278 5.70 33.54 -38.69
C ILE A 278 6.53 34.59 -39.45
N GLN A 279 7.12 34.21 -40.59
CA GLN A 279 7.86 35.13 -41.46
C GLN A 279 6.92 36.08 -42.23
N GLU A 280 6.96 37.36 -41.90
CA GLU A 280 6.06 38.35 -42.48
C GLU A 280 6.69 39.15 -43.66
N GLY A 281 8.00 39.41 -43.64
CA GLY A 281 8.66 40.21 -44.68
C GLY A 281 10.20 40.18 -44.66
N TRP A 282 10.83 40.58 -45.76
CA TRP A 282 12.30 40.69 -45.86
C TRP A 282 12.78 41.76 -46.86
N GLY A 283 14.00 42.26 -46.66
CA GLY A 283 14.65 43.33 -47.46
C GLY A 283 16.18 43.28 -47.36
N THR A 284 16.90 44.28 -47.89
CA THR A 284 18.39 44.34 -47.86
C THR A 284 18.92 45.73 -47.45
N VAL A 285 18.98 45.95 -46.14
CA VAL A 285 19.51 47.15 -45.50
C VAL A 285 21.05 47.09 -45.46
N THR A 286 21.70 47.70 -46.45
CA THR A 286 23.17 47.77 -46.54
C THR A 286 23.72 48.84 -45.57
N PRO A 287 24.49 48.46 -44.53
CA PRO A 287 25.05 49.42 -43.57
C PRO A 287 26.19 50.26 -44.17
N ASP A 288 26.43 51.45 -43.63
CA ASP A 288 27.66 52.23 -43.87
C ASP A 288 28.21 52.77 -42.53
N GLY A 289 28.81 51.89 -41.74
CA GLY A 289 29.33 52.27 -40.43
C GLY A 289 29.88 51.13 -39.58
N THR A 290 30.26 51.51 -38.37
CA THR A 290 30.37 50.66 -37.19
C THR A 290 29.35 51.20 -36.20
N ASP A 291 28.29 50.45 -35.93
CA ASP A 291 27.13 50.95 -35.18
C ASP A 291 27.21 50.51 -33.71
N SER A 292 26.79 51.38 -32.80
CA SER A 292 26.56 51.04 -31.39
C SER A 292 25.10 51.27 -31.05
N ILE A 293 24.47 50.33 -30.35
CA ILE A 293 23.19 50.61 -29.69
C ILE A 293 23.49 51.49 -28.49
N TYR A 294 22.86 52.66 -28.39
CA TYR A 294 23.01 53.52 -27.23
C TYR A 294 21.83 53.42 -26.25
N ASN A 295 20.59 53.21 -26.75
CA ASN A 295 19.41 53.22 -25.90
C ASN A 295 18.29 52.28 -26.38
N ILE A 296 17.49 51.80 -25.42
CA ILE A 296 16.18 51.17 -25.67
C ILE A 296 15.06 52.14 -25.25
N GLY A 297 14.01 52.25 -26.07
CA GLY A 297 12.80 53.04 -25.83
C GLY A 297 12.92 54.55 -26.12
N ARG A 298 13.98 55.00 -26.80
CA ARG A 298 14.21 56.41 -27.14
C ARG A 298 14.99 56.59 -28.44
N HIS A 299 14.58 57.59 -29.21
CA HIS A 299 15.27 58.10 -30.39
C HIS A 299 15.53 59.62 -30.29
N GLU A 300 16.63 60.12 -30.85
CA GLU A 300 16.92 61.55 -31.01
C GLU A 300 17.20 61.90 -32.47
N HIS A 301 16.42 62.83 -33.02
CA HIS A 301 16.52 63.27 -34.41
C HIS A 301 16.93 64.76 -34.47
N GLU A 302 18.02 65.10 -35.16
CA GLU A 302 18.47 66.50 -35.34
C GLU A 302 18.01 67.10 -36.68
N TYR A 303 16.94 67.89 -36.65
CA TYR A 303 16.47 68.56 -37.86
C TYR A 303 17.25 69.85 -38.16
N GLN A 304 18.10 69.79 -39.20
CA GLN A 304 18.76 70.94 -39.83
C GLN A 304 19.52 71.88 -38.88
N SER A 305 20.29 71.33 -37.92
CA SER A 305 21.23 72.06 -37.04
C SER A 305 20.62 73.12 -36.10
N THR A 306 19.31 73.06 -35.81
CA THR A 306 18.68 74.01 -34.86
C THR A 306 17.59 73.45 -33.93
N TYR A 307 17.14 72.21 -34.12
CA TYR A 307 16.16 71.55 -33.25
C TYR A 307 16.52 70.06 -33.09
N LEU A 308 16.63 69.63 -31.83
CA LEU A 308 16.61 68.21 -31.44
C LEU A 308 15.17 67.83 -31.10
N GLU A 309 14.67 66.78 -31.73
CA GLU A 309 13.37 66.17 -31.42
C GLU A 309 13.63 64.80 -30.79
N THR A 310 13.36 64.69 -29.49
CA THR A 310 13.47 63.41 -28.76
C THR A 310 12.13 62.71 -28.77
N ILE A 311 12.10 61.49 -29.30
CA ILE A 311 10.91 60.63 -29.37
C ILE A 311 11.11 59.48 -28.38
N TYR A 312 10.08 59.16 -27.61
CA TYR A 312 10.09 58.05 -26.66
C TYR A 312 9.06 57.01 -27.07
N LEU A 313 9.37 55.74 -26.79
CA LEU A 313 8.42 54.64 -26.91
C LEU A 313 7.31 54.78 -25.86
N ASP A 314 6.09 54.40 -26.21
CA ASP A 314 4.89 54.43 -25.36
C ASP A 314 4.19 53.07 -25.47
N SER A 315 4.88 52.03 -24.97
CA SER A 315 4.59 50.60 -25.16
C SER A 315 5.26 49.79 -24.06
N ALA A 316 4.81 48.56 -23.83
CA ALA A 316 5.52 47.61 -22.97
C ALA A 316 6.38 46.68 -23.82
N ILE A 317 7.60 46.36 -23.34
CA ILE A 317 8.51 45.37 -23.93
C ILE A 317 8.85 44.34 -22.87
N ASP A 318 8.97 43.10 -23.31
CA ASP A 318 9.21 41.93 -22.49
C ASP A 318 10.12 40.91 -23.20
N GLU A 319 10.81 40.06 -22.46
CA GLU A 319 11.80 39.07 -22.96
C GLU A 319 12.72 39.58 -24.09
N LEU A 320 13.43 40.70 -23.86
CA LEU A 320 14.29 41.28 -24.89
C LEU A 320 15.63 40.54 -24.96
N ARG A 321 15.88 39.83 -26.07
CA ARG A 321 17.10 39.05 -26.29
C ARG A 321 17.84 39.50 -27.55
N ILE A 322 19.18 39.38 -27.53
CA ILE A 322 20.05 39.68 -28.67
C ILE A 322 21.04 38.53 -28.85
N ALA A 323 21.02 37.88 -30.01
CA ALA A 323 21.94 36.80 -30.39
C ALA A 323 22.97 37.28 -31.44
N PRO A 324 24.24 36.81 -31.36
CA PRO A 324 25.32 37.21 -32.27
C PRO A 324 25.28 36.54 -33.67
N GLU A 325 24.15 35.95 -34.04
CA GLU A 325 23.96 35.19 -35.29
C GLU A 325 22.54 35.33 -35.84
N VAL A 326 22.31 34.87 -37.08
CA VAL A 326 20.97 34.79 -37.68
C VAL A 326 20.33 33.47 -37.29
N ARG A 327 19.33 33.53 -36.40
CA ARG A 327 18.48 32.39 -36.07
C ARG A 327 17.63 31.99 -37.27
N THR A 328 17.35 30.71 -37.35
CA THR A 328 16.62 30.06 -38.42
C THR A 328 15.11 30.13 -38.20
N SER A 329 14.34 29.62 -39.16
CA SER A 329 12.88 29.59 -39.04
C SER A 329 12.41 28.66 -37.93
N GLY A 330 13.05 27.49 -37.75
CA GLY A 330 12.71 26.56 -36.68
C GLY A 330 12.98 27.19 -35.32
N TRP A 331 14.18 27.74 -35.13
CA TRP A 331 14.55 28.41 -33.87
C TRP A 331 13.57 29.52 -33.46
N ILE A 332 13.19 30.39 -34.39
CA ILE A 332 12.27 31.52 -34.10
C ILE A 332 10.85 31.03 -33.80
N GLN A 333 10.43 29.92 -34.41
CA GLN A 333 9.15 29.29 -34.13
C GLN A 333 9.16 28.59 -32.75
N ALA A 334 10.23 27.87 -32.40
CA ALA A 334 10.42 27.26 -31.08
C ALA A 334 10.45 28.30 -29.97
N GLU A 335 11.19 29.41 -30.16
CA GLU A 335 11.29 30.51 -29.19
C GLU A 335 9.92 31.15 -28.92
N TYR A 336 9.10 31.31 -29.97
CA TYR A 336 7.71 31.73 -29.83
C TYR A 336 6.83 30.73 -29.08
N LEU A 337 6.84 29.45 -29.50
CA LEU A 337 6.03 28.40 -28.89
C LEU A 337 6.35 28.25 -27.40
N SER A 338 7.63 28.20 -27.05
CA SER A 338 8.12 28.08 -25.68
C SER A 338 7.70 29.27 -24.82
N MET A 339 7.89 30.51 -25.28
CA MET A 339 7.42 31.70 -24.55
C MET A 339 5.89 31.81 -24.47
N SER A 340 5.16 31.17 -25.38
CA SER A 340 3.70 31.20 -25.40
C SER A 340 3.04 30.14 -24.51
N GLY A 341 3.82 29.23 -23.92
CA GLY A 341 3.33 28.10 -23.13
C GLY A 341 2.72 26.97 -23.96
N ASN A 342 3.12 26.81 -25.23
CA ASN A 342 2.62 25.77 -26.15
C ASN A 342 3.79 24.97 -26.74
N TYR A 343 4.69 24.46 -25.89
CA TYR A 343 5.93 23.78 -26.33
C TYR A 343 6.44 22.75 -25.34
N VAL A 344 6.23 22.98 -24.04
CA VAL A 344 6.37 21.95 -23.01
C VAL A 344 4.96 21.47 -22.69
N ASP A 345 4.75 20.17 -22.81
CA ASP A 345 3.59 19.48 -22.26
C ASP A 345 3.87 19.12 -20.79
N TYR A 346 2.82 19.21 -19.99
CA TYR A 346 2.80 18.92 -18.56
C TYR A 346 1.74 17.87 -18.21
N GLU A 347 1.04 17.30 -19.21
CA GLU A 347 0.14 16.18 -19.01
C GLU A 347 0.94 14.95 -18.52
N CYS A 348 0.71 14.59 -17.26
CA CYS A 348 1.22 13.35 -16.71
C CYS A 348 0.51 12.19 -17.41
N HIS A 349 1.27 11.32 -18.08
CA HIS A 349 0.77 9.99 -18.40
C HIS A 349 0.53 9.28 -17.06
N SER A 350 -0.73 8.99 -16.75
CA SER A 350 -1.16 8.55 -15.43
C SER A 350 -0.50 7.24 -15.00
N SER A 351 0.56 7.33 -14.22
CA SER A 351 0.96 6.32 -13.23
C SER A 351 0.46 6.80 -11.87
N PHE A 352 -0.58 6.17 -11.34
CA PHE A 352 -0.80 6.21 -9.90
C PHE A 352 0.39 5.49 -9.26
N GLN A 353 0.95 6.10 -8.21
CA GLN A 353 1.93 5.43 -7.37
C GLN A 353 1.41 5.48 -5.93
N TYR A 354 1.55 4.36 -5.24
CA TYR A 354 1.23 4.17 -3.83
C TYR A 354 2.53 4.26 -3.03
N TYR A 355 2.46 4.63 -1.76
CA TYR A 355 3.64 4.57 -0.90
C TYR A 355 4.06 3.09 -0.79
N ASP A 356 5.38 2.86 -0.84
CA ASP A 356 6.07 1.56 -0.85
C ASP A 356 7.14 1.70 0.23
N GLY A 357 6.74 1.40 1.47
CA GLY A 357 7.43 1.80 2.70
C GLY A 357 8.66 0.97 3.01
N ASP A 358 8.71 -0.28 2.52
CA ASP A 358 9.80 -1.23 2.75
C ASP A 358 10.68 -1.53 1.51
N GLY A 359 10.20 -1.22 0.30
CA GLY A 359 10.92 -1.38 -0.96
C GLY A 359 10.73 -2.71 -1.69
N ASP A 360 9.69 -3.50 -1.40
CA ASP A 360 9.39 -4.76 -2.08
C ASP A 360 8.81 -4.55 -3.52
N GLY A 361 8.09 -3.44 -3.74
CA GLY A 361 7.41 -3.08 -4.98
C GLY A 361 5.87 -3.26 -4.97
N TYR A 362 5.27 -3.44 -3.81
CA TYR A 362 3.85 -3.31 -3.48
C TYR A 362 3.68 -2.04 -2.59
N GLY A 363 2.44 -1.71 -2.24
CA GLY A 363 2.15 -0.53 -1.44
C GLY A 363 0.68 -0.43 -1.04
N VAL A 364 0.41 0.15 0.12
CA VAL A 364 -0.93 0.21 0.73
C VAL A 364 -1.89 1.17 0.01
N SER A 365 -3.19 0.92 0.17
CA SER A 365 -4.31 1.57 -0.53
C SER A 365 -4.46 3.09 -0.30
N ALA A 366 -3.74 3.70 0.66
CA ALA A 366 -3.85 5.11 1.01
C ALA A 366 -3.47 6.07 -0.16
N PRO A 367 -4.42 6.86 -0.71
CA PRO A 367 -4.20 7.63 -1.93
C PRO A 367 -3.44 8.94 -1.67
N SER A 368 -2.11 8.88 -1.72
CA SER A 368 -1.24 10.05 -1.59
C SER A 368 -1.19 10.94 -2.84
N LEU A 369 -2.23 11.77 -3.01
CA LEU A 369 -2.33 12.91 -3.94
C LEU A 369 -2.26 12.60 -5.44
N SER A 370 -3.35 12.86 -6.16
CA SER A 370 -3.44 12.86 -7.62
C SER A 370 -2.68 14.03 -8.29
N MET A 371 -1.35 14.08 -8.14
CA MET A 371 -0.48 15.10 -8.74
C MET A 371 0.78 14.48 -9.36
N CYS A 372 1.46 15.24 -10.22
CA CYS A 372 2.46 14.72 -11.16
C CYS A 372 3.91 14.44 -10.67
N PRO A 373 4.31 14.53 -9.38
CA PRO A 373 5.59 13.97 -8.96
C PRO A 373 5.55 12.44 -8.92
N GLN A 374 6.48 11.77 -9.60
CA GLN A 374 6.85 10.40 -9.28
C GLN A 374 7.68 10.38 -8.00
N TRP A 375 7.37 9.41 -7.13
CA TRP A 375 8.02 9.17 -5.84
C TRP A 375 9.23 8.23 -6.05
N ARG A 376 10.11 8.12 -5.04
CA ARG A 376 11.23 7.15 -5.10
C ARG A 376 10.71 5.74 -4.86
N ASP A 377 10.04 5.64 -3.75
CA ASP A 377 9.57 4.46 -3.05
C ASP A 377 8.06 4.53 -3.33
N GLY A 378 7.68 3.91 -4.45
CA GLY A 378 6.43 4.20 -5.15
C GLY A 378 5.95 3.06 -6.03
N ALA A 379 5.14 2.17 -5.48
CA ALA A 379 4.59 1.01 -6.17
C ALA A 379 3.45 1.36 -7.15
N ASN A 380 3.04 0.41 -8.00
CA ASN A 380 2.00 0.62 -9.04
C ASN A 380 0.76 -0.28 -8.81
N ASN A 381 0.62 -0.76 -7.57
CA ASN A 381 -0.22 -1.83 -7.07
C ASN A 381 -0.59 -1.42 -5.63
N THR A 382 -1.84 -1.63 -5.24
CA THR A 382 -2.48 -1.16 -3.98
C THR A 382 -2.61 -2.23 -2.92
N SER A 383 -2.23 -3.45 -3.27
CA SER A 383 -2.71 -4.66 -2.60
C SER A 383 -1.80 -5.13 -1.49
N ASP A 384 -0.89 -4.26 -1.01
CA ASP A 384 -0.10 -4.55 0.18
C ASP A 384 -0.95 -4.39 1.44
N CYS A 385 -0.80 -5.32 2.38
CA CYS A 385 -1.46 -5.32 3.68
C CYS A 385 -0.51 -4.94 4.85
N ASP A 386 0.82 -4.95 4.65
CA ASP A 386 1.82 -4.38 5.57
C ASP A 386 3.01 -3.77 4.82
N ASP A 387 2.85 -2.51 4.42
CA ASP A 387 3.85 -1.62 3.79
C ASP A 387 5.12 -1.37 4.64
N THR A 388 5.28 -2.06 5.78
CA THR A 388 6.47 -2.04 6.64
C THR A 388 7.27 -3.35 6.61
N ASN A 389 6.76 -4.42 6.00
CA ASN A 389 7.30 -5.77 6.05
C ASN A 389 7.35 -6.46 4.68
N ALA A 390 8.51 -6.39 4.02
CA ALA A 390 8.78 -6.87 2.65
C ALA A 390 8.72 -8.41 2.44
N ASN A 391 8.01 -9.14 3.28
CA ASN A 391 7.63 -10.53 3.10
C ASN A 391 6.09 -10.72 3.08
N VAL A 392 5.32 -9.70 3.50
CA VAL A 392 3.86 -9.62 3.47
C VAL A 392 3.48 -8.84 2.21
N HIS A 393 2.95 -9.52 1.20
CA HIS A 393 2.52 -8.94 -0.07
C HIS A 393 1.77 -9.99 -0.95
N PRO A 394 0.90 -9.60 -1.91
CA PRO A 394 0.16 -10.46 -2.88
C PRO A 394 0.92 -11.40 -3.84
N SER A 395 2.17 -11.69 -3.53
CA SER A 395 2.97 -12.72 -4.20
C SER A 395 3.93 -13.41 -3.24
N ALA A 396 3.61 -13.38 -1.94
CA ALA A 396 4.34 -14.08 -0.91
C ALA A 396 4.01 -15.57 -1.01
N GLN A 397 4.23 -16.27 0.08
CA GLN A 397 3.80 -17.64 0.24
C GLN A 397 3.53 -17.77 1.72
N GLU A 398 2.26 -17.92 2.07
CA GLU A 398 1.81 -18.12 3.44
C GLU A 398 2.60 -19.23 4.13
N VAL A 399 3.01 -18.99 5.38
CA VAL A 399 3.69 -19.96 6.22
C VAL A 399 3.14 -19.97 7.64
N CYS A 400 2.92 -21.18 8.18
CA CYS A 400 2.58 -21.37 9.59
C CYS A 400 3.50 -20.58 10.54
N ASP A 401 2.94 -19.60 11.25
CA ASP A 401 3.66 -18.83 12.27
C ASP A 401 2.93 -18.78 13.64
N ASP A 402 3.41 -17.96 14.59
CA ASP A 402 2.83 -17.86 15.94
C ASP A 402 2.00 -16.56 16.10
N GLY A 403 1.70 -15.86 15.01
CA GLY A 403 1.16 -14.50 14.98
C GLY A 403 0.09 -14.25 13.93
N ASP A 404 -0.47 -15.31 13.32
CA ASP A 404 -1.64 -15.27 12.41
C ASP A 404 -1.52 -14.19 11.31
N THR A 405 -0.33 -14.06 10.72
CA THR A 405 -0.04 -13.01 9.72
C THR A 405 -0.41 -13.48 8.32
N ASP A 406 -1.43 -12.86 7.71
CA ASP A 406 -1.74 -13.01 6.28
C ASP A 406 -0.57 -12.45 5.46
N GLU A 407 0.30 -13.33 4.96
CA GLU A 407 1.51 -12.93 4.26
C GLU A 407 1.26 -12.72 2.77
N ASP A 408 0.25 -13.34 2.17
CA ASP A 408 -0.10 -13.13 0.75
C ASP A 408 -1.31 -12.23 0.47
N CYS A 409 -1.79 -11.56 1.52
CA CYS A 409 -2.81 -10.51 1.52
C CYS A 409 -4.10 -10.93 0.78
N ASP A 410 -4.52 -12.19 0.93
CA ASP A 410 -5.72 -12.75 0.30
C ASP A 410 -6.93 -12.86 1.25
N GLY A 411 -6.74 -12.55 2.54
CA GLY A 411 -7.76 -12.55 3.58
C GLY A 411 -7.92 -13.89 4.31
N ASN A 412 -7.10 -14.89 3.98
CA ASN A 412 -6.99 -16.12 4.75
C ASN A 412 -5.67 -16.12 5.56
N ILE A 413 -5.66 -16.85 6.67
CA ILE A 413 -4.50 -16.98 7.56
C ILE A 413 -4.29 -18.46 7.91
N ASP A 414 -3.05 -18.93 7.91
CA ASP A 414 -2.63 -20.24 8.45
C ASP A 414 -3.58 -21.41 8.08
N ASP A 415 -4.37 -21.91 9.02
CA ASP A 415 -5.28 -23.07 8.86
C ASP A 415 -6.55 -22.76 8.04
N LEU A 416 -6.79 -21.48 7.74
CA LEU A 416 -7.84 -21.00 6.85
C LEU A 416 -7.34 -20.85 5.40
N ASP A 417 -6.04 -20.65 5.18
CA ASP A 417 -5.46 -20.50 3.83
C ASP A 417 -5.27 -21.85 3.11
N PRO A 418 -5.86 -22.06 1.92
CA PRO A 418 -5.60 -23.24 1.10
C PRO A 418 -4.18 -23.37 0.49
N ASP A 419 -3.36 -22.31 0.45
CA ASP A 419 -2.01 -22.29 -0.16
C ASP A 419 -0.83 -22.30 0.87
N VAL A 420 -1.11 -22.34 2.18
CA VAL A 420 -0.17 -22.42 3.32
C VAL A 420 0.93 -23.51 3.22
N ASP A 421 2.16 -23.18 3.64
CA ASP A 421 3.31 -24.11 3.73
C ASP A 421 3.93 -24.13 5.15
N GLY A 422 3.87 -25.27 5.83
CA GLY A 422 4.47 -25.43 7.15
C GLY A 422 3.75 -26.42 8.06
N GLU A 423 2.52 -26.79 7.68
CA GLU A 423 1.57 -27.57 8.47
C GLU A 423 2.20 -28.78 9.19
N THR A 424 1.77 -29.01 10.43
CA THR A 424 2.13 -30.20 11.21
C THR A 424 0.99 -31.21 11.24
N THR A 425 1.31 -32.51 11.10
CA THR A 425 0.30 -33.57 11.28
C THR A 425 0.11 -33.88 12.76
N TRP A 426 -1.08 -33.58 13.28
CA TRP A 426 -1.51 -33.79 14.65
C TRP A 426 -2.40 -35.03 14.77
N TYR A 427 -2.14 -35.89 15.75
CA TYR A 427 -2.84 -37.16 15.98
C TYR A 427 -3.64 -37.10 17.29
N VAL A 428 -4.89 -37.57 17.30
CA VAL A 428 -5.76 -37.46 18.49
C VAL A 428 -5.19 -38.27 19.67
N ASP A 429 -5.26 -37.70 20.88
CA ASP A 429 -4.88 -38.28 22.17
C ASP A 429 -6.14 -38.23 23.08
N SER A 430 -7.05 -39.19 22.90
CA SER A 430 -8.39 -39.16 23.52
C SER A 430 -8.36 -39.43 25.03
N ASP A 431 -7.29 -40.03 25.54
CA ASP A 431 -7.17 -40.41 26.94
C ASP A 431 -6.10 -39.65 27.76
N PHE A 432 -5.36 -38.76 27.08
CA PHE A 432 -4.44 -37.74 27.60
C PHE A 432 -3.15 -38.31 28.20
N ASP A 433 -2.55 -39.28 27.50
CA ASP A 433 -1.30 -39.96 27.87
C ASP A 433 -0.07 -39.38 27.15
N GLY A 434 -0.28 -38.65 26.05
CA GLY A 434 0.74 -37.99 25.24
C GLY A 434 1.13 -38.72 23.95
N GLN A 435 0.42 -39.79 23.60
CA GLN A 435 0.62 -40.61 22.41
C GLN A 435 -0.64 -40.49 21.53
N GLY A 436 -0.49 -40.41 20.21
CA GLY A 436 -1.63 -40.15 19.31
C GLY A 436 -2.00 -41.31 18.38
N ASP A 437 -3.29 -41.42 18.05
CA ASP A 437 -3.85 -42.44 17.15
C ASP A 437 -3.41 -42.23 15.68
N PRO A 438 -2.67 -43.17 15.05
CA PRO A 438 -2.29 -43.11 13.64
C PRO A 438 -3.48 -43.20 12.65
N ILE A 439 -4.71 -43.44 13.11
CA ILE A 439 -5.93 -43.53 12.29
C ILE A 439 -6.64 -42.18 12.17
N VAL A 440 -6.60 -41.34 13.21
CA VAL A 440 -7.33 -40.08 13.30
C VAL A 440 -6.34 -38.93 13.48
N SER A 441 -6.09 -38.21 12.38
CA SER A 441 -5.14 -37.11 12.33
C SER A 441 -5.67 -35.95 11.49
N TYR A 442 -5.32 -34.73 11.90
CA TYR A 442 -5.46 -33.51 11.09
C TYR A 442 -4.07 -33.03 10.68
N THR A 443 -3.99 -32.18 9.67
CA THR A 443 -2.76 -31.48 9.28
C THR A 443 -3.12 -30.00 9.32
N LEU A 444 -2.46 -29.29 10.23
CA LEU A 444 -2.79 -27.94 10.68
C LEU A 444 -1.51 -27.26 11.19
N CYS A 445 -1.44 -25.94 11.17
CA CYS A 445 -0.37 -25.14 11.77
C CYS A 445 -0.37 -25.32 13.30
N GLU A 446 -1.47 -24.96 13.94
CA GLU A 446 -1.69 -24.97 15.40
C GLU A 446 -1.95 -26.36 15.97
N GLN A 447 -1.68 -26.58 17.26
CA GLN A 447 -1.94 -27.86 17.94
C GLN A 447 -3.40 -27.94 18.44
N PRO A 448 -4.28 -28.80 17.87
CA PRO A 448 -5.66 -28.85 18.31
C PRO A 448 -5.79 -29.46 19.71
N LEU A 449 -6.76 -28.97 20.49
CA LEU A 449 -7.01 -29.46 21.85
C LEU A 449 -7.33 -30.97 21.88
N GLY A 450 -6.44 -31.74 22.50
CA GLY A 450 -6.54 -33.20 22.58
C GLY A 450 -5.85 -33.95 21.45
N PHE A 451 -4.85 -33.34 20.80
CA PHE A 451 -3.98 -33.97 19.80
C PHE A 451 -2.50 -33.83 20.18
N VAL A 452 -1.62 -34.61 19.55
CA VAL A 452 -0.16 -34.62 19.76
C VAL A 452 0.63 -34.83 18.46
N ASP A 453 1.91 -34.46 18.46
CA ASP A 453 2.82 -34.47 17.29
C ASP A 453 3.30 -35.86 16.84
N ASN A 454 2.70 -36.94 17.37
CA ASN A 454 3.22 -38.30 17.19
C ASN A 454 2.11 -39.36 17.09
N SER A 455 2.31 -40.33 16.19
CA SER A 455 1.36 -41.39 15.88
C SER A 455 1.67 -42.70 16.62
N SER A 456 1.95 -42.62 17.93
CA SER A 456 2.52 -43.74 18.71
C SER A 456 1.49 -44.61 19.43
N ASP A 457 0.21 -44.25 19.41
CA ASP A 457 -0.85 -45.03 20.06
C ASP A 457 -1.39 -46.15 19.13
N CYS A 458 -2.03 -47.18 19.67
CA CYS A 458 -2.80 -48.14 18.88
C CYS A 458 -4.15 -48.58 19.51
N ASP A 459 -4.52 -48.06 20.68
CA ASP A 459 -5.84 -48.15 21.32
C ASP A 459 -6.07 -46.87 22.17
N ASP A 460 -6.35 -45.76 21.50
CA ASP A 460 -6.49 -44.38 22.02
C ASP A 460 -7.57 -44.19 23.13
N ASP A 461 -8.33 -45.23 23.45
CA ASP A 461 -9.19 -45.32 24.63
C ASP A 461 -8.41 -45.79 25.90
N ALA A 462 -7.09 -46.08 25.81
CA ALA A 462 -6.33 -46.84 26.81
C ALA A 462 -4.80 -46.56 26.90
N SER A 463 -4.42 -45.60 27.76
CA SER A 463 -3.11 -45.13 28.31
C SER A 463 -2.14 -46.17 28.89
N SER A 464 -2.28 -47.42 28.50
CA SER A 464 -1.32 -48.50 28.69
C SER A 464 -0.94 -49.19 27.38
N ILE A 465 -1.53 -48.80 26.25
CA ILE A 465 -1.40 -49.44 24.94
C ILE A 465 -0.80 -48.44 23.95
N PHE A 466 0.53 -48.42 23.85
CA PHE A 466 1.26 -47.52 22.97
C PHE A 466 2.63 -48.09 22.61
N LEU A 467 3.24 -47.57 21.54
CA LEU A 467 4.49 -48.07 20.99
C LEU A 467 5.63 -48.12 22.03
N GLY A 468 5.93 -49.33 22.52
CA GLY A 468 6.98 -49.60 23.52
C GLY A 468 6.55 -49.61 25.00
N ALA A 469 5.28 -49.91 25.31
CA ALA A 469 4.84 -50.29 26.65
C ALA A 469 5.46 -51.62 27.17
N ASP A 470 5.12 -52.06 28.38
CA ASP A 470 5.52 -53.36 28.97
C ASP A 470 4.31 -54.33 28.90
N GLU A 471 4.39 -55.37 28.05
CA GLU A 471 3.34 -56.39 27.86
C GLU A 471 2.78 -57.03 29.15
N THR A 472 1.44 -57.14 29.21
CA THR A 472 0.67 -57.77 30.29
C THR A 472 -0.28 -58.84 29.78
N CYS A 473 -0.64 -59.83 30.60
CA CYS A 473 -1.58 -60.89 30.20
C CYS A 473 -3.05 -60.44 30.12
N ASN A 474 -3.34 -59.49 29.24
CA ASN A 474 -4.65 -58.91 28.98
C ASN A 474 -5.21 -59.29 27.60
N SER A 475 -4.38 -59.87 26.71
CA SER A 475 -4.65 -60.15 25.29
C SER A 475 -4.96 -58.92 24.42
N ALA A 476 -4.39 -57.78 24.79
CA ALA A 476 -4.07 -56.66 23.91
C ALA A 476 -2.63 -56.79 23.38
N ASP A 477 -2.31 -55.98 22.38
CA ASP A 477 -0.95 -55.71 21.89
C ASP A 477 -0.55 -54.41 22.62
N ASP A 478 -0.05 -54.51 23.86
CA ASP A 478 0.20 -53.34 24.73
C ASP A 478 1.32 -52.46 24.13
N ASP A 479 2.32 -53.05 23.45
CA ASP A 479 3.47 -52.32 22.90
C ASP A 479 3.41 -51.98 21.39
N CYS A 480 2.30 -52.32 20.73
CA CYS A 480 2.00 -52.06 19.31
C CYS A 480 2.98 -52.67 18.29
N ASP A 481 3.74 -53.72 18.65
CA ASP A 481 4.68 -54.47 17.78
C ASP A 481 3.98 -55.30 16.68
N GLY A 482 2.70 -55.62 16.86
CA GLY A 482 1.94 -56.59 16.05
C GLY A 482 1.99 -58.01 16.61
N SER A 483 2.48 -58.15 17.85
CA SER A 483 2.50 -59.35 18.66
C SER A 483 1.54 -59.14 19.85
N VAL A 484 1.17 -60.20 20.57
CA VAL A 484 0.20 -60.11 21.67
C VAL A 484 0.69 -61.01 22.79
N ASP A 485 0.73 -60.47 24.01
CA ASP A 485 1.07 -61.16 25.24
C ASP A 485 2.53 -61.75 25.25
N GLU A 486 3.54 -61.18 24.58
CA GLU A 486 4.94 -61.71 24.59
C GLU A 486 5.86 -61.17 25.70
N ASP A 487 6.78 -62.04 26.17
CA ASP A 487 7.61 -61.83 27.38
C ASP A 487 6.85 -61.15 28.57
N PRO A 488 5.59 -61.54 28.85
CA PRO A 488 4.62 -60.77 29.62
C PRO A 488 4.95 -60.73 31.12
N ILE A 489 4.74 -59.58 31.76
CA ILE A 489 5.19 -59.36 33.14
C ILE A 489 4.48 -60.22 34.21
N ASP A 490 3.32 -60.82 33.88
CA ASP A 490 2.53 -61.69 34.78
C ASP A 490 2.22 -63.10 34.23
N GLY A 491 2.99 -63.56 33.24
CA GLY A 491 2.88 -64.89 32.60
C GLY A 491 2.83 -66.09 33.56
N GLN A 492 2.12 -67.15 33.13
CA GLN A 492 1.92 -68.40 33.87
C GLN A 492 2.76 -69.56 33.31
N THR A 493 2.88 -70.66 34.06
CA THR A 493 3.75 -71.80 33.70
C THR A 493 2.94 -73.04 33.29
N TYR A 494 3.34 -73.75 32.23
CA TYR A 494 2.57 -74.85 31.62
C TYR A 494 3.31 -76.20 31.57
N TRP A 495 2.59 -77.30 31.39
CA TRP A 495 3.11 -78.69 31.32
C TRP A 495 2.86 -79.29 29.93
N VAL A 496 3.72 -80.20 29.45
CA VAL A 496 3.54 -80.84 28.13
C VAL A 496 2.21 -81.61 28.06
N ASP A 497 1.52 -81.48 26.93
CA ASP A 497 0.24 -82.08 26.53
C ASP A 497 0.50 -82.63 25.12
N ASP A 498 0.87 -83.91 25.02
CA ASP A 498 1.41 -84.50 23.77
C ASP A 498 0.28 -84.87 22.77
N ASP A 499 -1.00 -84.81 23.18
CA ASP A 499 -2.18 -85.07 22.34
C ASP A 499 -3.07 -83.85 22.05
N GLY A 500 -3.13 -82.86 22.95
CA GLY A 500 -3.83 -81.58 22.81
C GLY A 500 -5.19 -81.48 23.50
N ASP A 501 -5.48 -82.28 24.53
CA ASP A 501 -6.79 -82.31 25.21
C ASP A 501 -7.04 -81.14 26.20
N GLY A 502 -5.99 -80.37 26.53
CA GLY A 502 -6.02 -79.26 27.50
C GLY A 502 -5.57 -79.63 28.92
N TYR A 503 -5.18 -80.87 29.15
CA TYR A 503 -4.56 -81.44 30.34
C TYR A 503 -3.23 -82.10 29.95
N GLY A 504 -2.23 -82.06 30.82
CA GLY A 504 -0.88 -82.49 30.46
C GLY A 504 -0.15 -83.17 31.60
N THR A 505 1.09 -83.61 31.33
CA THR A 505 1.91 -84.33 32.30
C THR A 505 3.36 -83.83 32.38
N GLY A 506 4.01 -84.06 33.54
CA GLY A 506 5.47 -83.94 33.65
C GLY A 506 6.01 -82.75 34.47
N SER A 507 6.71 -81.81 33.84
CA SER A 507 7.43 -80.70 34.51
C SER A 507 7.30 -79.40 33.75
N ALA A 508 7.02 -78.31 34.48
CA ALA A 508 6.62 -77.05 33.88
C ALA A 508 7.72 -76.33 33.07
N ILE A 509 7.28 -75.57 32.06
CA ILE A 509 8.05 -74.82 31.06
C ILE A 509 7.41 -73.42 30.91
N GLY A 510 8.23 -72.39 30.65
CA GLY A 510 7.79 -71.05 30.24
C GLY A 510 7.17 -70.18 31.34
N GLU A 511 7.12 -68.88 31.07
CA GLU A 511 6.18 -67.90 31.62
C GLU A 511 5.50 -67.29 30.38
N GLU A 512 4.23 -67.62 30.12
CA GLU A 512 3.45 -67.24 28.91
C GLU A 512 1.99 -66.94 29.35
N CYS A 513 1.20 -66.14 28.63
CA CYS A 513 -0.17 -65.80 29.06
C CYS A 513 -1.23 -66.84 28.69
N THR A 514 -1.06 -67.47 27.53
CA THR A 514 -1.91 -68.57 27.07
C THR A 514 -1.13 -69.87 27.08
N VAL A 515 -1.85 -70.99 27.04
CA VAL A 515 -1.25 -72.32 27.05
C VAL A 515 -0.54 -72.57 25.71
N PRO A 516 0.80 -72.75 25.66
CA PRO A 516 1.49 -73.04 24.41
C PRO A 516 1.01 -74.33 23.75
N SER A 517 1.06 -74.37 22.42
CA SER A 517 0.63 -75.55 21.64
C SER A 517 1.45 -76.80 22.01
N GLY A 518 0.76 -77.87 22.41
CA GLY A 518 1.38 -79.08 22.96
C GLY A 518 1.72 -78.96 24.46
N MET A 519 1.02 -78.07 25.18
CA MET A 519 1.04 -77.93 26.63
C MET A 519 -0.37 -77.72 27.20
N ALA A 520 -0.49 -77.79 28.53
CA ALA A 520 -1.70 -77.63 29.32
C ALA A 520 -1.44 -76.85 30.61
N ALA A 521 -2.49 -76.20 31.14
CA ALA A 521 -2.46 -75.51 32.44
C ALA A 521 -2.71 -76.42 33.65
N ASN A 522 -2.98 -77.71 33.42
CA ASN A 522 -3.46 -78.64 34.46
C ASN A 522 -2.77 -80.01 34.35
N ASP A 523 -2.18 -80.50 35.43
CA ASP A 523 -1.38 -81.74 35.47
C ASP A 523 -2.20 -83.04 35.66
N SER A 524 -3.45 -83.06 35.16
CA SER A 524 -4.47 -84.07 35.52
C SER A 524 -4.96 -84.99 34.40
N ASP A 525 -4.28 -85.03 33.25
CA ASP A 525 -4.58 -85.95 32.15
C ASP A 525 -4.54 -87.44 32.59
N CYS A 526 -5.32 -88.29 31.91
CA CYS A 526 -5.35 -89.73 32.09
C CYS A 526 -4.72 -90.59 30.95
N ASP A 527 -4.51 -90.09 29.71
CA ASP A 527 -3.79 -90.78 28.61
C ASP A 527 -3.27 -89.84 27.47
N ASP A 528 -2.30 -88.95 27.79
CA ASP A 528 -1.40 -87.99 27.05
C ASP A 528 -0.92 -88.36 25.60
N ASP A 529 -1.64 -89.23 24.89
CA ASP A 529 -1.42 -89.78 23.54
C ASP A 529 -2.77 -89.85 22.74
N ASP A 530 -3.94 -89.44 23.29
CA ASP A 530 -5.31 -89.58 22.70
C ASP A 530 -6.31 -88.44 23.10
N ASP A 531 -6.38 -87.39 22.26
CA ASP A 531 -7.14 -86.11 22.45
C ASP A 531 -8.65 -86.20 22.76
N ALA A 532 -9.21 -87.40 22.69
CA ALA A 532 -10.61 -87.69 22.98
C ALA A 532 -10.88 -88.08 24.44
N ILE A 533 -9.84 -88.15 25.31
CA ILE A 533 -9.89 -88.79 26.63
C ILE A 533 -9.42 -87.84 27.74
N SER A 534 -10.23 -86.81 28.04
CA SER A 534 -9.90 -85.73 29.00
C SER A 534 -10.94 -85.57 30.11
N PRO A 535 -10.60 -85.09 31.32
CA PRO A 535 -11.55 -84.85 32.43
C PRO A 535 -12.77 -83.93 32.16
N LEU A 536 -12.92 -83.37 30.95
CA LEU A 536 -14.06 -82.56 30.52
C LEU A 536 -14.63 -82.93 29.13
N ALA A 537 -14.09 -83.94 28.43
CA ALA A 537 -14.55 -84.21 27.07
C ALA A 537 -16.03 -84.59 27.03
N SER A 538 -16.77 -84.09 26.03
CA SER A 538 -18.19 -84.40 25.89
C SER A 538 -18.38 -85.70 25.09
N GLU A 539 -18.89 -86.71 25.78
CA GLU A 539 -19.19 -88.07 25.29
C GLU A 539 -19.71 -88.17 23.84
N GLN A 540 -18.89 -88.75 22.94
CA GLN A 540 -19.16 -88.84 21.50
C GLN A 540 -20.04 -90.05 21.10
N CYS A 541 -21.33 -89.96 21.46
CA CYS A 541 -22.43 -90.89 21.11
C CYS A 541 -22.12 -92.03 20.09
N GLY A 542 -21.50 -93.11 20.59
CA GLY A 542 -21.43 -94.43 19.98
C GLY A 542 -20.02 -95.01 19.75
N ASP A 543 -18.96 -94.44 20.33
CA ASP A 543 -17.56 -94.89 20.12
C ASP A 543 -17.09 -95.97 21.11
N GLY A 544 -17.53 -95.92 22.37
CA GLY A 544 -17.22 -96.88 23.42
C GLY A 544 -15.98 -96.58 24.25
N ILE A 545 -15.51 -95.33 24.28
CA ILE A 545 -14.37 -94.83 25.06
C ILE A 545 -14.90 -94.02 26.28
N ASP A 546 -14.09 -93.87 27.33
CA ASP A 546 -14.42 -93.15 28.57
C ASP A 546 -13.90 -91.72 28.41
N ASN A 547 -14.58 -90.96 27.54
CA ASN A 547 -14.02 -89.75 26.96
C ASN A 547 -13.82 -88.66 28.03
N ASP A 548 -14.65 -88.64 29.08
CA ASP A 548 -14.62 -87.62 30.13
C ASP A 548 -13.68 -87.95 31.33
N CYS A 549 -12.85 -89.00 31.23
CA CYS A 549 -12.05 -89.59 32.32
C CYS A 549 -12.82 -89.82 33.66
N ASP A 550 -14.17 -89.79 33.71
CA ASP A 550 -14.95 -89.92 34.96
C ASP A 550 -15.14 -91.38 35.38
N GLY A 551 -15.07 -92.32 34.42
CA GLY A 551 -15.39 -93.74 34.60
C GLY A 551 -16.64 -94.22 33.84
N SER A 552 -17.13 -93.48 32.85
CA SER A 552 -18.45 -93.63 32.16
C SER A 552 -18.31 -93.61 30.61
N VAL A 553 -19.42 -93.67 29.83
CA VAL A 553 -19.45 -93.74 28.33
C VAL A 553 -20.86 -93.35 27.72
N ASP A 554 -20.94 -92.41 26.72
CA ASP A 554 -21.96 -92.04 25.64
C ASP A 554 -23.35 -91.25 25.86
N GLU A 555 -23.63 -90.05 25.22
CA GLU A 555 -24.99 -89.30 25.12
C GLU A 555 -25.49 -88.53 23.77
N ASP A 556 -25.58 -87.16 23.57
CA ASP A 556 -26.48 -86.43 22.53
C ASP A 556 -26.08 -84.96 21.99
N GLY A 557 -26.75 -84.30 20.98
CA GLY A 557 -26.42 -82.90 20.43
C GLY A 557 -27.27 -82.15 19.30
N THR A 558 -27.05 -80.82 19.00
CA THR A 558 -28.00 -79.84 18.27
C THR A 558 -27.45 -78.93 17.06
N LYS A 559 -28.23 -78.04 16.35
CA LYS A 559 -28.02 -77.46 14.94
C LYS A 559 -28.65 -76.03 14.56
N LEU A 560 -28.26 -75.30 13.46
CA LEU A 560 -28.57 -73.86 13.01
C LEU A 560 -28.91 -73.56 11.46
N THR A 561 -28.94 -72.30 10.90
CA THR A 561 -29.46 -71.87 9.49
C THR A 561 -28.86 -70.56 8.83
N TRP A 562 -28.85 -70.38 7.46
CA TRP A 562 -28.06 -69.37 6.62
C TRP A 562 -28.57 -68.99 5.16
N TYR A 563 -28.16 -67.87 4.50
CA TYR A 563 -28.55 -67.35 3.12
C TYR A 563 -27.37 -67.20 2.11
N GLU A 564 -27.53 -67.34 0.78
CA GLU A 564 -26.41 -67.32 -0.24
C GLU A 564 -25.95 -65.88 -0.60
N ASP A 565 -24.66 -65.68 -0.89
CA ASP A 565 -24.02 -64.37 -1.16
C ASP A 565 -23.05 -64.53 -2.36
N GLY A 566 -23.25 -63.72 -3.41
CA GLY A 566 -22.79 -63.98 -4.78
C GLY A 566 -21.51 -63.27 -5.22
N ASP A 567 -21.35 -61.99 -4.89
CA ASP A 567 -20.17 -61.16 -5.17
C ASP A 567 -19.28 -60.94 -3.95
N GLY A 568 -19.85 -60.92 -2.75
CA GLY A 568 -19.14 -60.84 -1.47
C GLY A 568 -19.29 -59.51 -0.72
N ASP A 569 -20.24 -58.65 -1.10
CA ASP A 569 -20.54 -57.39 -0.41
C ASP A 569 -21.09 -57.58 1.02
N GLY A 570 -21.63 -58.78 1.32
CA GLY A 570 -22.21 -59.17 2.60
C GLY A 570 -23.75 -59.20 2.64
N HIS A 571 -24.47 -58.87 1.55
CA HIS A 571 -25.93 -58.65 1.48
C HIS A 571 -26.72 -59.72 0.71
N GLY A 572 -26.47 -61.00 0.97
CA GLY A 572 -26.96 -62.13 0.15
C GLY A 572 -28.41 -62.20 -0.37
N ASP A 573 -28.60 -62.95 -1.47
CA ASP A 573 -29.88 -63.23 -2.12
C ASP A 573 -30.95 -63.76 -1.14
N THR A 574 -31.98 -62.93 -0.95
CA THR A 574 -33.19 -63.22 -0.16
C THR A 574 -33.88 -64.54 -0.56
N TYR A 575 -33.63 -65.05 -1.78
CA TYR A 575 -34.29 -66.22 -2.34
C TYR A 575 -33.50 -67.55 -2.23
N SER A 576 -32.32 -67.61 -1.58
CA SER A 576 -31.53 -68.86 -1.39
C SER A 576 -31.03 -69.11 0.05
N SER A 577 -31.37 -70.26 0.70
CA SER A 577 -31.02 -70.53 2.13
C SER A 577 -30.98 -72.02 2.60
N ARG A 578 -30.35 -72.31 3.78
CA ARG A 578 -29.93 -73.66 4.26
C ARG A 578 -29.85 -73.87 5.80
N THR A 579 -30.29 -75.03 6.34
CA THR A 579 -30.24 -75.43 7.79
C THR A 579 -29.31 -76.63 8.11
N ARG A 580 -28.33 -76.49 9.03
CA ARG A 580 -27.40 -77.54 9.57
C ARG A 580 -26.58 -77.04 10.79
N CYS A 581 -25.69 -77.84 11.39
CA CYS A 581 -24.86 -77.41 12.56
C CYS A 581 -23.89 -76.26 12.28
N ALA A 582 -23.30 -76.20 11.09
CA ALA A 582 -22.24 -75.26 10.71
C ALA A 582 -22.64 -74.43 9.48
N GLN A 583 -22.01 -73.27 9.30
CA GLN A 583 -22.21 -72.40 8.14
C GLN A 583 -21.88 -73.13 6.82
N PRO A 584 -22.75 -73.09 5.79
CA PRO A 584 -22.37 -73.44 4.43
C PRO A 584 -21.45 -72.36 3.84
N THR A 585 -20.39 -72.76 3.14
CA THR A 585 -19.53 -71.84 2.38
C THR A 585 -20.33 -71.07 1.32
N GLY A 586 -20.09 -69.77 1.19
CA GLY A 586 -20.81 -68.84 0.29
C GLY A 586 -22.21 -68.48 0.78
N TYR A 587 -22.43 -68.49 2.10
CA TYR A 587 -23.72 -68.14 2.70
C TYR A 587 -23.54 -67.25 3.95
N VAL A 588 -24.13 -66.05 3.96
CA VAL A 588 -24.18 -65.04 5.04
C VAL A 588 -25.51 -65.08 5.83
N LEU A 589 -25.75 -64.06 6.66
CA LEU A 589 -26.98 -63.87 7.46
C LEU A 589 -27.81 -62.65 7.05
N SER A 590 -27.21 -61.65 6.39
CA SER A 590 -27.91 -60.48 5.84
C SER A 590 -28.67 -60.85 4.55
N SER A 591 -29.55 -59.97 4.09
CA SER A 591 -30.25 -60.12 2.81
C SER A 591 -30.83 -58.81 2.30
N GLY A 592 -30.63 -58.46 1.03
CA GLY A 592 -31.32 -57.30 0.44
C GLY A 592 -30.81 -56.75 -0.89
N ASP A 593 -29.71 -57.29 -1.39
CA ASP A 593 -29.00 -56.86 -2.61
C ASP A 593 -29.88 -56.80 -3.88
N CYS A 594 -29.61 -55.79 -4.73
CA CYS A 594 -30.31 -55.50 -5.97
C CYS A 594 -29.57 -55.94 -7.26
N ASP A 595 -28.26 -56.23 -7.23
CA ASP A 595 -27.48 -56.89 -8.29
C ASP A 595 -26.31 -57.78 -7.76
N ASP A 596 -26.65 -58.92 -7.13
CA ASP A 596 -25.83 -60.07 -6.62
C ASP A 596 -24.78 -60.62 -7.62
N GLY A 597 -23.81 -59.76 -7.93
CA GLY A 597 -22.88 -59.81 -9.04
C GLY A 597 -22.07 -58.52 -9.28
N ASN A 598 -22.31 -57.43 -8.53
CA ASN A 598 -21.55 -56.18 -8.56
C ASN A 598 -21.46 -55.54 -7.15
N ASP A 599 -20.28 -55.58 -6.55
CA ASP A 599 -19.96 -55.16 -5.17
C ASP A 599 -20.05 -53.64 -4.90
N THR A 600 -20.51 -52.86 -5.87
CA THR A 600 -20.73 -51.41 -5.77
C THR A 600 -22.20 -50.99 -5.91
N ILE A 601 -23.14 -51.93 -6.12
CA ILE A 601 -24.57 -51.63 -6.29
C ILE A 601 -25.37 -52.33 -5.20
N TYR A 602 -25.54 -51.62 -4.08
CA TYR A 602 -26.27 -52.08 -2.91
C TYR A 602 -27.07 -50.92 -2.31
N PRO A 603 -28.12 -51.19 -1.51
CA PRO A 603 -28.91 -50.13 -0.90
C PRO A 603 -28.05 -49.18 -0.06
N LEU A 604 -28.10 -47.87 -0.37
CA LEU A 604 -27.31 -46.78 0.24
C LEU A 604 -25.85 -46.62 -0.25
N ALA A 605 -25.52 -47.00 -1.48
CA ALA A 605 -24.29 -46.52 -2.14
C ALA A 605 -24.36 -45.03 -2.52
N SER A 606 -23.24 -44.40 -2.88
CA SER A 606 -23.16 -43.01 -3.34
C SER A 606 -23.25 -42.91 -4.88
N GLU A 607 -23.83 -41.82 -5.40
CA GLU A 607 -23.93 -41.54 -6.85
C GLU A 607 -22.76 -40.67 -7.36
N THR A 608 -22.65 -40.46 -8.68
CA THR A 608 -21.55 -39.72 -9.33
C THR A 608 -22.07 -38.85 -10.50
N CYS A 609 -21.74 -37.53 -10.55
CA CYS A 609 -22.18 -36.64 -11.64
C CYS A 609 -21.77 -37.21 -13.02
N GLY A 610 -22.71 -37.24 -13.96
CA GLY A 610 -22.50 -37.55 -15.38
C GLY A 610 -22.42 -39.03 -15.82
N ASP A 611 -22.54 -40.03 -14.93
CA ASP A 611 -22.32 -41.45 -15.30
C ASP A 611 -23.62 -42.23 -15.66
N GLY A 612 -24.76 -41.86 -15.08
CA GLY A 612 -26.08 -42.42 -15.36
C GLY A 612 -26.35 -43.83 -14.79
N VAL A 613 -25.63 -44.23 -13.75
CA VAL A 613 -25.86 -45.47 -12.96
C VAL A 613 -26.78 -45.18 -11.77
N ASP A 614 -27.62 -46.15 -11.42
CA ASP A 614 -28.46 -46.18 -10.20
C ASP A 614 -27.71 -47.04 -9.18
N SER A 615 -26.85 -46.42 -8.38
CA SER A 615 -25.91 -47.13 -7.50
C SER A 615 -26.57 -47.54 -6.20
N ASN A 616 -27.46 -46.70 -5.68
CA ASN A 616 -28.10 -46.84 -4.38
C ASN A 616 -29.41 -47.67 -4.39
N CYS A 617 -29.87 -48.09 -5.58
CA CYS A 617 -31.10 -48.84 -5.86
C CYS A 617 -32.44 -48.08 -5.65
N ASP A 618 -32.47 -46.74 -5.71
CA ASP A 618 -33.69 -45.92 -5.54
C ASP A 618 -34.50 -45.68 -6.83
N GLY A 619 -33.85 -45.74 -8.00
CA GLY A 619 -34.45 -45.56 -9.32
C GLY A 619 -34.04 -44.31 -10.10
N TYR A 620 -33.14 -43.47 -9.59
CA TYR A 620 -32.50 -42.34 -10.29
C TYR A 620 -31.00 -42.61 -10.53
N GLY A 621 -30.24 -41.66 -11.07
CA GLY A 621 -28.84 -41.90 -11.47
C GLY A 621 -28.05 -40.63 -11.71
N GLY A 622 -28.03 -39.79 -10.69
CA GLY A 622 -27.40 -38.47 -10.58
C GLY A 622 -27.73 -37.87 -9.20
N PRO A 623 -27.05 -36.80 -8.77
CA PRO A 623 -27.40 -36.05 -7.55
C PRO A 623 -28.80 -35.41 -7.63
N GLU A 624 -29.28 -34.87 -6.51
CA GLU A 624 -30.55 -34.12 -6.40
C GLU A 624 -30.28 -32.76 -5.71
N GLY A 625 -30.00 -31.70 -6.49
CA GLY A 625 -29.57 -30.39 -5.96
C GLY A 625 -29.80 -29.19 -6.89
N ASP A 626 -29.01 -28.16 -6.61
CA ASP A 626 -28.61 -26.99 -7.41
C ASP A 626 -27.13 -26.83 -6.97
N GLU A 627 -26.21 -27.41 -7.74
CA GLU A 627 -24.83 -27.68 -7.29
C GLU A 627 -23.79 -26.70 -7.85
N ASP A 628 -24.19 -25.79 -8.76
CA ASP A 628 -23.38 -24.70 -9.31
C ASP A 628 -23.89 -23.28 -8.97
N VAL A 629 -25.05 -23.17 -8.31
CA VAL A 629 -25.57 -21.94 -7.68
C VAL A 629 -25.89 -20.82 -8.68
N ASP A 630 -26.22 -21.16 -9.93
CA ASP A 630 -26.64 -20.18 -10.96
C ASP A 630 -28.14 -19.80 -10.87
N GLY A 631 -28.89 -20.43 -9.95
CA GLY A 631 -30.32 -20.21 -9.71
C GLY A 631 -31.26 -21.00 -10.64
N LEU A 632 -30.74 -21.84 -11.54
CA LEU A 632 -31.53 -22.72 -12.39
C LEU A 632 -31.66 -24.12 -11.78
N THR A 633 -32.89 -24.54 -11.45
CA THR A 633 -33.10 -25.95 -11.08
C THR A 633 -32.84 -26.92 -12.25
N PHE A 634 -32.56 -28.19 -11.94
CA PHE A 634 -32.50 -29.34 -12.88
C PHE A 634 -33.59 -29.42 -13.97
N LEU A 635 -34.73 -28.75 -13.80
CA LEU A 635 -35.80 -28.66 -14.79
C LEU A 635 -35.74 -27.42 -15.70
N GLN A 636 -35.12 -26.32 -15.25
CA GLN A 636 -34.84 -25.10 -16.01
C GLN A 636 -33.63 -25.28 -16.92
N GLU A 637 -32.53 -25.82 -16.40
CA GLU A 637 -31.32 -26.12 -17.16
C GLU A 637 -31.58 -27.06 -18.35
N GLN A 638 -32.36 -28.12 -18.12
CA GLN A 638 -32.82 -29.03 -19.18
C GLN A 638 -33.63 -28.30 -20.29
N ALA A 639 -34.13 -27.08 -20.04
CA ALA A 639 -34.83 -26.27 -21.02
C ALA A 639 -33.89 -25.43 -21.90
N VAL A 640 -32.75 -24.96 -21.38
CA VAL A 640 -31.68 -24.28 -22.15
C VAL A 640 -30.65 -25.25 -22.75
N ASN A 641 -30.52 -26.46 -22.15
CA ASN A 641 -29.59 -27.54 -22.50
C ASN A 641 -28.18 -27.40 -21.84
N SER A 642 -28.14 -26.84 -20.63
CA SER A 642 -27.02 -26.82 -19.67
C SER A 642 -27.01 -28.06 -18.73
N ASP A 643 -26.08 -28.11 -17.76
CA ASP A 643 -26.05 -29.11 -16.68
C ASP A 643 -25.54 -28.60 -15.29
N ASP A 644 -26.22 -29.10 -14.25
CA ASP A 644 -26.21 -28.91 -12.77
C ASP A 644 -24.86 -29.25 -12.11
N CYS A 645 -23.78 -28.87 -12.79
CA CYS A 645 -22.38 -29.12 -12.48
C CYS A 645 -21.49 -28.01 -13.13
N SER A 646 -22.03 -26.92 -13.72
CA SER A 646 -21.30 -25.81 -14.41
C SER A 646 -22.16 -24.59 -14.86
N ASP A 647 -21.86 -23.39 -14.34
CA ASP A 647 -22.47 -22.06 -14.64
C ASP A 647 -22.37 -21.54 -16.11
N ASP A 648 -21.32 -21.93 -16.85
CA ASP A 648 -21.16 -21.76 -18.31
C ASP A 648 -20.97 -23.13 -18.97
N SER A 649 -22.04 -23.94 -19.03
CA SER A 649 -22.05 -25.32 -19.53
C SER A 649 -21.54 -25.52 -20.97
N ASP A 650 -21.55 -24.46 -21.77
CA ASP A 650 -21.16 -24.43 -23.19
C ASP A 650 -19.74 -23.84 -23.41
N ASN A 651 -19.21 -23.14 -22.41
CA ASN A 651 -17.98 -22.35 -22.39
C ASN A 651 -17.90 -21.29 -23.52
N ASP A 652 -19.00 -20.58 -23.78
CA ASP A 652 -19.02 -19.43 -24.71
C ASP A 652 -19.02 -18.05 -24.05
N SER A 653 -18.92 -18.02 -22.72
CA SER A 653 -18.89 -16.82 -21.87
C SER A 653 -20.22 -16.05 -21.85
N ILE A 654 -21.31 -16.79 -21.95
CA ILE A 654 -22.67 -16.37 -21.61
C ILE A 654 -23.16 -17.38 -20.57
N LEU A 655 -23.41 -16.92 -19.34
CA LEU A 655 -23.87 -17.76 -18.24
C LEU A 655 -25.27 -18.34 -18.56
N ASP A 656 -25.55 -19.55 -18.07
CA ASP A 656 -26.73 -20.31 -18.49
C ASP A 656 -28.07 -19.62 -18.12
N TYR A 657 -28.12 -18.85 -17.03
CA TYR A 657 -29.26 -17.97 -16.71
C TYR A 657 -29.49 -16.84 -17.75
N VAL A 658 -28.43 -16.30 -18.35
CA VAL A 658 -28.52 -15.26 -19.40
C VAL A 658 -29.03 -15.85 -20.72
N GLU A 659 -28.67 -17.10 -21.04
CA GLU A 659 -29.28 -17.85 -22.14
C GLU A 659 -30.79 -18.08 -21.90
N TYR A 660 -31.20 -18.26 -20.64
CA TYR A 660 -32.59 -18.44 -20.24
C TYR A 660 -33.45 -17.17 -20.45
N ASP A 661 -33.04 -15.98 -19.97
CA ASP A 661 -33.81 -14.73 -20.14
C ASP A 661 -34.04 -14.37 -21.62
N THR A 662 -33.08 -14.58 -22.52
CA THR A 662 -33.27 -14.16 -23.94
C THR A 662 -34.46 -14.83 -24.65
N ASN A 663 -35.10 -15.84 -24.05
CA ASN A 663 -36.36 -16.45 -24.48
C ASN A 663 -37.64 -15.74 -23.98
N GLY A 664 -37.53 -14.81 -23.03
CA GLY A 664 -38.60 -14.05 -22.38
C GLY A 664 -39.45 -14.94 -21.47
N THR A 665 -38.77 -15.64 -20.56
CA THR A 665 -39.34 -16.68 -19.67
C THR A 665 -38.85 -16.62 -18.22
N LEU A 666 -37.97 -15.67 -17.89
CA LEU A 666 -37.60 -15.35 -16.52
C LEU A 666 -38.74 -14.55 -15.83
N ASP A 667 -38.80 -14.70 -14.51
CA ASP A 667 -39.89 -14.40 -13.55
C ASP A 667 -39.19 -14.45 -12.18
N THR A 668 -38.22 -13.55 -11.96
CA THR A 668 -37.17 -13.66 -10.90
C THR A 668 -37.79 -13.78 -9.51
N ASP A 669 -38.68 -12.85 -9.15
CA ASP A 669 -39.48 -12.87 -7.92
C ASP A 669 -40.48 -14.05 -7.77
N GLN A 670 -40.75 -14.77 -8.87
CA GLN A 670 -41.78 -15.80 -9.03
C GLN A 670 -43.22 -15.36 -8.66
N ASP A 671 -43.56 -14.07 -8.71
CA ASP A 671 -44.93 -13.51 -8.59
C ASP A 671 -45.88 -14.11 -9.65
N GLY A 672 -45.31 -14.44 -10.81
CA GLY A 672 -46.02 -14.82 -12.03
C GLY A 672 -46.10 -13.69 -13.06
N THR A 673 -45.23 -12.69 -12.93
CA THR A 673 -45.09 -11.55 -13.84
C THR A 673 -43.65 -11.50 -14.35
N LEU A 674 -43.44 -12.02 -15.56
CA LEU A 674 -42.14 -12.00 -16.23
C LEU A 674 -41.52 -10.60 -16.25
N ASP A 675 -40.28 -10.46 -15.79
CA ASP A 675 -39.44 -9.26 -15.58
C ASP A 675 -39.59 -8.21 -16.71
N ILE A 676 -39.58 -8.66 -17.97
CA ILE A 676 -39.89 -7.80 -19.15
C ILE A 676 -41.27 -7.08 -19.12
N ASN A 677 -42.11 -7.34 -18.12
CA ASN A 677 -43.36 -6.66 -17.82
C ASN A 677 -43.54 -6.30 -16.33
N ASP A 678 -42.61 -6.64 -15.44
CA ASP A 678 -42.62 -6.06 -14.09
C ASP A 678 -41.88 -4.71 -14.07
N ASN A 679 -41.61 -4.20 -12.88
CA ASN A 679 -41.03 -2.88 -12.63
C ASN A 679 -40.17 -2.82 -11.36
N ASP A 680 -39.85 -4.00 -10.82
CA ASP A 680 -39.43 -4.37 -9.46
C ASP A 680 -39.31 -5.89 -9.63
N ASP A 681 -38.16 -6.34 -10.17
CA ASP A 681 -38.07 -7.62 -10.90
C ASP A 681 -37.78 -8.81 -9.94
N ASP A 682 -37.20 -8.54 -8.77
CA ASP A 682 -36.94 -9.47 -7.65
C ASP A 682 -37.81 -9.24 -6.38
N ASN A 683 -38.58 -8.14 -6.30
CA ASN A 683 -39.48 -7.75 -5.19
C ASN A 683 -38.79 -7.30 -3.88
N ASP A 684 -37.56 -6.80 -3.94
CA ASP A 684 -36.86 -6.17 -2.81
C ASP A 684 -37.64 -4.92 -2.28
N GLY A 685 -38.24 -4.14 -3.20
CA GLY A 685 -38.99 -2.93 -2.94
C GLY A 685 -38.43 -1.65 -3.59
N VAL A 686 -37.29 -1.73 -4.27
CA VAL A 686 -36.79 -0.71 -5.20
C VAL A 686 -37.54 -0.90 -6.54
N LEU A 687 -37.03 -0.39 -7.65
CA LEU A 687 -37.69 -0.44 -8.96
C LEU A 687 -36.59 -0.63 -10.00
N THR A 688 -36.78 -1.55 -10.95
CA THR A 688 -35.81 -1.92 -12.02
C THR A 688 -35.19 -0.71 -12.74
N ALA A 689 -35.89 0.43 -12.76
CA ALA A 689 -35.48 1.64 -13.43
C ALA A 689 -34.68 2.62 -12.56
N ASP A 690 -34.81 2.53 -11.24
CA ASP A 690 -34.07 3.31 -10.25
C ASP A 690 -32.75 2.56 -9.91
N GLU A 691 -32.76 1.23 -9.75
CA GLU A 691 -31.57 0.33 -9.61
C GLU A 691 -30.58 0.52 -10.78
N VAL A 692 -31.06 0.33 -12.01
CA VAL A 692 -30.30 0.55 -13.26
C VAL A 692 -29.86 2.02 -13.46
N GLU A 693 -30.40 2.99 -12.71
CA GLU A 693 -29.89 4.37 -12.69
C GLU A 693 -28.81 4.60 -11.61
N ALA A 694 -28.78 3.82 -10.53
CA ALA A 694 -27.76 3.87 -9.47
C ALA A 694 -26.56 2.94 -9.74
N GLY A 695 -26.81 1.65 -9.98
CA GLY A 695 -25.78 0.66 -10.28
C GLY A 695 -26.08 -0.77 -9.85
N SER A 696 -27.03 -0.99 -8.93
CA SER A 696 -27.42 -2.31 -8.39
C SER A 696 -28.10 -3.23 -9.41
N ASP A 697 -28.14 -4.53 -9.13
CA ASP A 697 -28.61 -5.55 -10.08
C ASP A 697 -30.07 -5.93 -9.82
N PRO A 698 -31.03 -5.56 -10.71
CA PRO A 698 -32.46 -5.76 -10.49
C PRO A 698 -32.94 -7.20 -10.69
N HIS A 699 -32.11 -8.17 -10.38
CA HIS A 699 -32.46 -9.59 -10.30
C HIS A 699 -31.92 -10.24 -9.02
N GLN A 700 -31.31 -9.47 -8.13
CA GLN A 700 -30.74 -9.90 -6.85
C GLN A 700 -31.26 -8.94 -5.79
N THR A 701 -31.88 -9.47 -4.73
CA THR A 701 -32.44 -8.64 -3.66
C THR A 701 -31.38 -7.98 -2.77
N ASP A 702 -30.11 -8.29 -3.02
CA ASP A 702 -28.90 -8.02 -2.24
C ASP A 702 -27.77 -8.00 -3.30
N SER A 703 -27.22 -6.83 -3.61
CA SER A 703 -26.41 -6.60 -4.84
C SER A 703 -24.90 -6.70 -4.66
N ASP A 704 -24.38 -6.43 -3.46
CA ASP A 704 -22.98 -6.59 -3.06
C ASP A 704 -22.75 -7.92 -2.32
N GLY A 705 -23.78 -8.51 -1.73
CA GLY A 705 -23.78 -9.84 -1.14
C GLY A 705 -23.53 -9.87 0.37
N ASP A 706 -23.76 -8.75 1.07
CA ASP A 706 -23.47 -8.64 2.50
C ASP A 706 -24.53 -9.30 3.41
N GLY A 707 -25.74 -9.55 2.87
CA GLY A 707 -26.85 -10.18 3.57
C GLY A 707 -27.97 -9.25 4.04
N ILE A 708 -27.92 -7.96 3.71
CA ILE A 708 -29.02 -7.00 3.79
C ILE A 708 -29.69 -6.88 2.40
N ASP A 709 -31.01 -6.60 2.36
CA ASP A 709 -31.72 -6.45 1.08
C ASP A 709 -31.58 -4.99 0.58
N ASP A 710 -31.26 -4.77 -0.72
CA ASP A 710 -31.16 -3.48 -1.44
C ASP A 710 -32.24 -2.47 -0.99
N GLY A 711 -33.48 -2.95 -0.82
CA GLY A 711 -34.65 -2.16 -0.46
C GLY A 711 -34.77 -1.72 1.01
N GLU A 712 -33.99 -2.29 1.92
CA GLU A 712 -33.82 -1.80 3.30
C GLU A 712 -32.87 -0.59 3.31
N GLU A 713 -31.74 -0.67 2.59
CA GLU A 713 -30.65 0.32 2.44
C GLU A 713 -31.02 1.52 1.57
N TRP A 714 -31.72 1.30 0.44
CA TRP A 714 -32.17 2.36 -0.48
C TRP A 714 -33.02 3.44 0.22
N GLY A 715 -33.54 3.09 1.39
CA GLY A 715 -34.15 4.01 2.33
C GLY A 715 -35.44 4.62 1.81
N THR A 716 -35.86 5.73 2.44
CA THR A 716 -37.25 6.18 2.29
C THR A 716 -37.56 7.03 1.04
N THR A 717 -36.59 7.27 0.15
CA THR A 717 -36.74 8.20 -0.98
C THR A 717 -36.13 7.66 -2.29
N PRO A 718 -36.87 6.88 -3.10
CA PRO A 718 -36.31 6.14 -4.25
C PRO A 718 -35.46 6.91 -5.28
N SER A 719 -35.64 8.24 -5.39
CA SER A 719 -34.83 9.08 -6.29
C SER A 719 -33.53 9.64 -5.68
N GLN A 720 -33.19 9.21 -4.47
CA GLN A 720 -32.02 9.57 -3.68
C GLN A 720 -31.75 8.34 -2.80
N PRO A 721 -31.03 7.32 -3.31
CA PRO A 721 -30.55 6.22 -2.47
C PRO A 721 -29.77 6.77 -1.27
N THR A 722 -29.67 5.98 -0.22
CA THR A 722 -28.80 6.29 0.90
C THR A 722 -27.34 6.19 0.45
N ASN A 723 -26.48 6.87 1.19
CA ASN A 723 -25.04 6.77 1.19
C ASN A 723 -24.69 7.35 2.56
N SER A 724 -24.28 6.50 3.49
CA SER A 724 -24.19 6.84 4.91
C SER A 724 -22.86 7.54 5.23
N ASP A 725 -21.71 6.99 4.81
CA ASP A 725 -20.36 7.56 5.00
C ASP A 725 -20.07 8.85 4.13
N ASN A 726 -20.66 8.96 2.94
CA ASN A 726 -20.47 9.97 1.88
C ASN A 726 -19.33 9.71 0.84
N ASP A 727 -19.08 8.45 0.47
CA ASP A 727 -18.09 7.99 -0.54
C ASP A 727 -18.50 8.20 -2.04
N ILE A 728 -18.16 7.23 -2.92
CA ILE A 728 -18.54 7.08 -4.33
C ILE A 728 -19.61 5.99 -4.63
N TYR A 729 -19.88 5.04 -3.72
CA TYR A 729 -20.90 4.01 -3.82
C TYR A 729 -22.24 4.50 -3.21
N ILE A 730 -23.11 3.58 -2.79
CA ILE A 730 -24.37 3.80 -2.07
C ILE A 730 -24.56 2.56 -1.20
N ASP A 731 -25.34 2.66 -0.11
CA ASP A 731 -25.48 1.57 0.86
C ASP A 731 -25.68 0.19 0.19
N ALA A 732 -26.69 0.05 -0.69
CA ALA A 732 -26.97 -1.15 -1.51
C ALA A 732 -25.95 -1.48 -2.64
N LEU A 733 -24.70 -1.05 -2.49
CA LEU A 733 -23.54 -1.33 -3.34
C LEU A 733 -22.20 -1.25 -2.55
N ASP A 734 -22.25 -1.06 -1.22
CA ASP A 734 -21.09 -0.74 -0.38
C ASP A 734 -20.99 -1.72 0.80
N PRO A 735 -20.01 -2.64 0.82
CA PRO A 735 -19.92 -3.70 1.83
C PRO A 735 -19.44 -3.22 3.21
N ASP A 736 -19.33 -1.91 3.43
CA ASP A 736 -18.88 -1.18 4.63
C ASP A 736 -19.66 0.17 4.63
N ASP A 737 -20.85 0.16 5.21
CA ASP A 737 -21.92 1.13 4.93
C ASP A 737 -21.66 2.53 5.56
N ASP A 738 -20.98 2.57 6.72
CA ASP A 738 -20.61 3.80 7.43
C ASP A 738 -19.11 4.13 7.40
N GLY A 739 -18.27 3.23 6.88
CA GLY A 739 -16.86 3.48 6.58
C GLY A 739 -15.94 3.38 7.80
N ASP A 740 -16.31 2.59 8.80
CA ASP A 740 -15.54 2.39 10.03
C ASP A 740 -14.37 1.39 9.85
N GLY A 741 -14.51 0.46 8.90
CA GLY A 741 -13.54 -0.59 8.58
C GLY A 741 -13.98 -2.03 8.93
N LEU A 742 -15.17 -2.22 9.50
CA LEU A 742 -15.88 -3.50 9.50
C LEU A 742 -16.74 -3.63 8.25
N THR A 743 -17.06 -4.86 7.88
CA THR A 743 -18.01 -5.09 6.79
C THR A 743 -19.43 -5.15 7.34
N THR A 744 -20.40 -4.55 6.64
CA THR A 744 -21.84 -4.63 6.92
C THR A 744 -22.32 -6.06 7.22
N ALA A 745 -21.76 -7.06 6.51
CA ALA A 745 -22.03 -8.49 6.69
C ALA A 745 -21.64 -9.07 8.07
N PHE A 746 -20.59 -8.51 8.68
CA PHE A 746 -20.01 -8.96 9.94
C PHE A 746 -20.78 -8.43 11.14
N GLU A 747 -21.15 -7.16 11.10
CA GLU A 747 -21.93 -6.49 12.14
C GLU A 747 -23.41 -6.83 12.05
N GLY A 748 -23.96 -6.72 10.83
CA GLY A 748 -25.35 -6.95 10.49
C GLY A 748 -26.34 -6.09 11.27
N THR A 749 -27.61 -6.49 11.22
CA THR A 749 -28.73 -5.70 11.76
C THR A 749 -28.88 -5.78 13.30
N ALA A 750 -27.77 -5.81 14.05
CA ALA A 750 -27.77 -5.66 15.50
C ALA A 750 -28.10 -4.21 15.92
N ASP A 751 -28.18 -3.93 17.22
CA ASP A 751 -28.50 -2.64 17.86
C ASP A 751 -28.06 -2.86 19.32
N LEU A 752 -26.74 -2.82 19.54
CA LEU A 752 -26.07 -3.37 20.73
C LEU A 752 -26.28 -2.46 21.96
N ASP A 753 -26.04 -1.15 21.84
CA ASP A 753 -26.32 -0.16 22.91
C ASP A 753 -27.84 0.07 23.15
N GLY A 754 -28.64 0.01 22.09
CA GLY A 754 -30.09 0.26 22.11
C GLY A 754 -30.54 1.71 21.80
N ASP A 755 -29.72 2.53 21.14
CA ASP A 755 -30.04 3.85 20.57
C ASP A 755 -31.19 3.71 19.56
N GLY A 756 -31.07 2.69 18.69
CA GLY A 756 -31.97 2.39 17.59
C GLY A 756 -31.45 2.81 16.21
N THR A 757 -30.15 3.07 16.08
CA THR A 757 -29.37 2.85 14.86
C THR A 757 -28.85 1.40 14.91
N PRO A 758 -28.81 0.66 13.78
CA PRO A 758 -28.15 -0.65 13.74
C PRO A 758 -26.63 -0.51 13.68
N ASN A 759 -25.87 -1.52 14.15
CA ASN A 759 -24.41 -1.51 14.19
C ASN A 759 -23.77 -1.07 12.86
N TYR A 760 -24.14 -1.68 11.73
CA TYR A 760 -23.67 -1.33 10.37
C TYR A 760 -23.96 0.12 9.89
N LEU A 761 -24.46 0.99 10.76
CA LEU A 761 -24.76 2.41 10.51
C LEU A 761 -24.43 3.30 11.73
N ASP A 762 -23.75 2.77 12.75
CA ASP A 762 -23.54 3.42 14.05
C ASP A 762 -22.05 3.46 14.42
N GLU A 763 -21.45 4.65 14.26
CA GLU A 763 -20.02 4.97 14.53
C GLU A 763 -19.50 4.64 15.97
N ASP A 764 -20.32 4.06 16.86
CA ASP A 764 -20.13 3.77 18.31
C ASP A 764 -21.12 2.65 18.71
N SER A 765 -20.85 1.41 18.28
CA SER A 765 -21.73 0.23 18.32
C SER A 765 -22.23 -0.14 19.72
N ASP A 766 -21.33 -0.11 20.70
CA ASP A 766 -21.58 -0.56 22.08
C ASP A 766 -22.14 0.58 22.97
N GLY A 767 -21.88 1.85 22.59
CA GLY A 767 -22.34 3.06 23.25
C GLY A 767 -21.49 3.54 24.42
N ASP A 768 -20.23 3.12 24.55
CA ASP A 768 -19.31 3.56 25.59
C ASP A 768 -18.64 4.91 25.29
N GLY A 769 -18.45 5.22 24.00
CA GLY A 769 -17.93 6.49 23.49
C GLY A 769 -16.44 6.54 23.13
N LEU A 770 -15.81 5.40 22.85
CA LEU A 770 -14.93 5.29 21.68
C LEU A 770 -15.77 5.25 20.37
N ASP A 771 -15.09 5.37 19.23
CA ASP A 771 -15.71 5.19 17.91
C ASP A 771 -15.16 3.85 17.36
N ASP A 772 -15.95 2.97 16.73
CA ASP A 772 -15.55 1.59 16.34
C ASP A 772 -14.22 1.56 15.54
N ALA A 773 -14.08 2.47 14.55
CA ALA A 773 -12.86 2.69 13.76
C ALA A 773 -11.61 3.06 14.60
N ASP A 774 -11.79 3.66 15.78
CA ASP A 774 -10.72 4.01 16.72
C ASP A 774 -10.33 2.80 17.61
N GLU A 775 -11.16 1.75 17.73
CA GLU A 775 -10.87 0.50 18.43
C GLU A 775 -10.19 -0.53 17.49
N LEU A 776 -10.63 -0.55 16.23
CA LEU A 776 -10.12 -1.37 15.11
C LEU A 776 -8.68 -1.03 14.63
N LYS A 777 -7.84 -0.40 15.46
CA LYS A 777 -6.49 0.09 15.10
C LYS A 777 -5.43 -0.99 14.82
N ASN A 778 -5.84 -2.19 14.43
CA ASN A 778 -4.98 -3.34 14.13
C ASN A 778 -5.11 -3.78 12.65
N ASN A 779 -4.86 -2.83 11.73
CA ASN A 779 -4.87 -3.02 10.26
C ASN A 779 -6.15 -3.67 9.66
N GLY A 780 -7.31 -3.53 10.31
CA GLY A 780 -8.60 -4.05 9.81
C GLY A 780 -9.00 -5.42 10.36
N ASN A 781 -8.23 -6.01 11.28
CA ASN A 781 -8.70 -7.13 12.08
C ASN A 781 -9.43 -6.64 13.34
N PRO A 782 -10.62 -7.21 13.68
CA PRO A 782 -11.29 -6.96 14.94
C PRO A 782 -10.36 -7.26 16.12
N LYS A 783 -10.16 -6.26 16.97
CA LYS A 783 -9.32 -6.37 18.17
C LYS A 783 -10.18 -6.90 19.33
N ASP A 784 -9.64 -7.82 20.12
CA ASP A 784 -10.21 -8.38 21.34
C ASP A 784 -9.09 -8.27 22.38
N THR A 785 -9.23 -7.33 23.33
CA THR A 785 -8.12 -6.92 24.19
C THR A 785 -7.83 -7.87 25.35
N ASP A 786 -8.83 -8.62 25.84
CA ASP A 786 -8.70 -9.52 26.99
C ASP A 786 -8.78 -11.04 26.66
N ASP A 787 -8.99 -11.39 25.39
CA ASP A 787 -9.23 -12.75 24.88
C ASP A 787 -10.54 -13.40 25.43
N ASP A 788 -11.57 -12.63 25.79
CA ASP A 788 -12.89 -13.12 26.24
C ASP A 788 -13.70 -13.78 25.10
N GLY A 789 -13.46 -13.38 23.85
CA GLY A 789 -14.24 -13.71 22.67
C GLY A 789 -15.33 -12.68 22.35
N THR A 790 -15.16 -11.46 22.84
CA THR A 790 -15.93 -10.26 22.51
C THR A 790 -14.92 -9.24 21.98
N ILE A 791 -15.13 -8.72 20.78
CA ILE A 791 -14.23 -7.72 20.19
C ILE A 791 -14.49 -6.35 20.83
N ASP A 792 -13.48 -5.48 20.87
CA ASP A 792 -13.55 -4.17 21.52
C ASP A 792 -14.80 -3.37 21.05
N PRO A 793 -15.12 -3.22 19.74
CA PRO A 793 -16.33 -2.50 19.30
C PRO A 793 -17.67 -3.09 19.80
N TRP A 794 -17.66 -4.27 20.42
CA TRP A 794 -18.83 -4.92 21.02
C TRP A 794 -18.69 -5.20 22.53
N ASP A 795 -17.61 -4.76 23.19
CA ASP A 795 -17.47 -4.79 24.66
C ASP A 795 -17.50 -3.37 25.24
N THR A 796 -17.86 -3.28 26.52
CA THR A 796 -18.05 -2.03 27.28
C THR A 796 -16.95 -1.82 28.34
N ASP A 797 -15.92 -2.67 28.34
CA ASP A 797 -14.96 -2.98 29.43
C ASP A 797 -13.77 -3.76 28.78
N ASP A 798 -13.12 -3.18 27.76
CA ASP A 798 -12.25 -3.86 26.76
C ASP A 798 -11.16 -4.76 27.39
N ASP A 799 -10.53 -4.31 28.47
CA ASP A 799 -9.48 -5.06 29.18
C ASP A 799 -10.02 -5.98 30.30
N ASN A 800 -11.33 -5.92 30.56
CA ASN A 800 -12.11 -6.66 31.54
C ASN A 800 -11.58 -6.55 33.00
N ASP A 801 -10.96 -5.41 33.34
CA ASP A 801 -10.53 -5.08 34.71
C ASP A 801 -11.72 -4.85 35.65
N GLY A 802 -12.86 -4.42 35.09
CA GLY A 802 -14.10 -4.10 35.78
C GLY A 802 -14.35 -2.62 36.03
N ILE A 803 -13.62 -1.73 35.35
CA ILE A 803 -13.99 -0.36 35.03
C ILE A 803 -14.33 -0.32 33.53
N SER A 804 -15.57 0.05 33.19
CA SER A 804 -15.95 0.23 31.78
C SER A 804 -15.14 1.35 31.11
N THR A 805 -14.75 1.16 29.85
CA THR A 805 -14.09 2.09 28.92
C THR A 805 -14.63 3.53 29.06
N ALA A 806 -15.95 3.72 29.04
CA ALA A 806 -16.63 5.00 29.26
C ALA A 806 -16.28 5.75 30.57
N ASP A 807 -16.02 5.03 31.67
CA ASP A 807 -15.62 5.58 32.98
C ASP A 807 -14.09 5.84 33.00
N GLU A 808 -13.28 5.12 32.23
CA GLU A 808 -11.82 5.26 32.07
C GLU A 808 -11.45 6.46 31.19
N LEU A 809 -12.06 6.60 30.01
CA LEU A 809 -12.02 7.81 29.17
C LEU A 809 -12.40 9.07 29.98
N SER A 810 -13.23 8.90 31.02
CA SER A 810 -13.64 9.99 31.91
C SER A 810 -12.53 10.47 32.86
N VAL A 811 -11.53 9.63 33.14
CA VAL A 811 -10.32 9.93 33.92
C VAL A 811 -9.04 10.03 33.09
N GLN A 812 -9.09 9.63 31.81
CA GLN A 812 -7.97 9.54 30.87
C GLN A 812 -7.02 8.35 31.09
N ALA A 813 -7.51 7.29 31.75
CA ALA A 813 -6.89 5.97 31.72
C ALA A 813 -6.91 5.40 30.29
N ASP A 814 -6.10 4.39 30.02
CA ASP A 814 -6.00 3.68 28.73
C ASP A 814 -6.92 2.45 28.78
N PRO A 815 -8.09 2.44 28.11
CA PRO A 815 -9.07 1.37 28.25
C PRO A 815 -8.58 -0.01 27.81
N LEU A 816 -7.44 -0.03 27.10
CA LEU A 816 -6.83 -1.22 26.57
C LEU A 816 -5.79 -1.84 27.54
N SER A 817 -5.74 -1.38 28.80
CA SER A 817 -4.66 -1.71 29.73
C SER A 817 -5.06 -1.69 31.21
N ILE A 818 -5.11 -2.90 31.78
CA ILE A 818 -5.36 -3.21 33.21
C ILE A 818 -4.42 -2.56 34.24
N ASP A 819 -3.44 -1.78 33.78
CA ASP A 819 -2.43 -1.07 34.57
C ASP A 819 -1.99 0.14 33.71
N SER A 820 -2.82 1.18 33.64
CA SER A 820 -2.69 2.33 32.71
C SER A 820 -1.34 3.06 32.83
N ASP A 821 -0.76 3.12 34.04
CA ASP A 821 0.50 3.80 34.32
C ASP A 821 1.70 2.86 34.54
N ASN A 822 1.44 1.55 34.58
CA ASN A 822 2.44 0.49 34.76
C ASN A 822 3.20 0.54 36.12
N ASP A 823 2.65 1.16 37.17
CA ASP A 823 3.23 1.12 38.53
C ASP A 823 3.21 -0.30 39.15
N GLY A 824 2.35 -1.18 38.64
CA GLY A 824 2.14 -2.54 39.12
C GLY A 824 0.94 -2.70 40.06
N ILE A 825 0.00 -1.73 40.07
CA ILE A 825 -1.29 -1.74 40.74
C ILE A 825 -2.38 -1.46 39.70
N ALA A 826 -3.19 -2.48 39.41
CA ALA A 826 -4.28 -2.36 38.44
C ALA A 826 -5.31 -1.26 38.75
N ASP A 827 -5.83 -0.64 37.70
CA ASP A 827 -6.75 0.50 37.69
C ASP A 827 -7.98 0.27 38.59
N ILE A 828 -8.56 -0.93 38.61
CA ILE A 828 -9.66 -1.30 39.51
C ILE A 828 -9.28 -1.27 40.99
N ASP A 829 -8.06 -1.65 41.37
CA ASP A 829 -7.61 -1.62 42.77
C ASP A 829 -7.38 -0.16 43.21
N GLU A 830 -6.85 0.68 42.32
CA GLU A 830 -6.67 2.14 42.42
C GLU A 830 -8.00 2.90 42.58
N TRP A 831 -8.94 2.66 41.65
CA TRP A 831 -10.30 3.21 41.62
C TRP A 831 -11.08 2.85 42.89
N THR A 832 -10.84 1.67 43.47
CA THR A 832 -11.48 1.27 44.73
C THR A 832 -10.85 1.89 46.00
N ASP A 833 -9.57 2.28 45.98
CA ASP A 833 -8.95 3.13 47.03
C ASP A 833 -9.39 4.60 46.91
N ALA A 834 -9.65 5.03 45.67
CA ALA A 834 -9.67 6.42 45.19
C ALA A 834 -8.27 7.07 45.16
N SER A 835 -7.32 6.30 44.60
CA SER A 835 -6.17 6.80 43.82
C SER A 835 -6.66 7.46 42.51
N ASP A 836 -5.75 7.72 41.58
CA ASP A 836 -5.99 8.18 40.21
C ASP A 836 -5.15 7.22 39.34
N PRO A 837 -5.70 6.48 38.34
CA PRO A 837 -4.97 5.43 37.58
C PRO A 837 -3.86 5.93 36.64
N LEU A 838 -3.21 7.02 37.02
CA LEU A 838 -2.19 7.79 36.30
C LEU A 838 -1.27 8.46 37.34
N ASP A 839 -0.90 7.76 38.42
CA ASP A 839 -0.17 8.21 39.62
C ASP A 839 1.08 7.32 39.83
N SER A 840 1.93 7.25 38.80
CA SER A 840 3.08 6.34 38.57
C SER A 840 4.07 6.10 39.75
N ASP A 841 3.96 6.82 40.87
CA ASP A 841 4.78 6.65 42.09
C ASP A 841 4.03 6.48 43.46
N ASP A 842 2.68 6.41 43.49
CA ASP A 842 1.79 6.45 44.71
C ASP A 842 2.06 7.66 45.66
N ASP A 843 2.53 8.81 45.15
CA ASP A 843 2.58 10.07 45.92
C ASP A 843 1.17 10.63 46.18
N ARG A 844 0.20 10.38 45.27
CA ARG A 844 -1.12 11.05 45.12
C ARG A 844 -1.04 12.40 44.43
N LYS A 845 -0.29 12.44 43.33
CA LYS A 845 -0.22 13.50 42.35
C LYS A 845 -0.18 12.84 40.96
N PRO A 846 -1.32 12.77 40.27
CA PRO A 846 -1.36 12.18 38.94
C PRO A 846 -0.40 12.91 38.00
N ASP A 847 0.25 12.20 37.08
CA ASP A 847 1.39 12.66 36.27
C ASP A 847 1.11 14.00 35.57
N ILE A 848 -0.11 14.18 35.05
CA ILE A 848 -0.59 15.43 34.42
C ILE A 848 -0.51 16.68 35.34
N VAL A 849 -0.33 16.51 36.65
CA VAL A 849 -0.12 17.58 37.64
C VAL A 849 1.10 17.40 38.54
N ASP A 850 1.90 16.36 38.34
CA ASP A 850 3.19 16.23 39.00
C ASP A 850 4.31 17.00 38.28
N ASP A 851 5.47 17.07 38.91
CA ASP A 851 6.69 17.64 38.34
C ASP A 851 7.83 16.57 38.26
N ASP A 852 7.58 15.29 38.65
CA ASP A 852 8.55 14.28 39.17
C ASP A 852 7.89 12.86 39.17
N ASP A 853 7.35 12.44 38.03
CA ASP A 853 6.30 11.41 37.85
C ASP A 853 6.76 9.97 38.22
N ASP A 854 8.05 9.62 38.07
CA ASP A 854 8.64 8.35 38.53
C ASP A 854 9.06 8.33 40.02
N GLY A 855 8.96 9.48 40.71
CA GLY A 855 9.36 9.64 42.11
C GLY A 855 10.86 9.52 42.40
N ASP A 856 11.75 9.51 41.40
CA ASP A 856 13.20 9.34 41.59
C ASP A 856 13.88 10.58 42.21
N GLY A 857 13.31 11.77 41.92
CA GLY A 857 13.72 13.07 42.44
C GLY A 857 14.47 13.98 41.48
N HIS A 858 14.47 13.70 40.16
CA HIS A 858 14.80 14.66 39.10
C HIS A 858 13.57 15.53 38.79
N LEU A 859 13.13 15.66 37.53
CA LEU A 859 11.94 16.42 37.14
C LEU A 859 11.57 16.05 35.69
N THR A 860 10.37 15.56 35.40
CA THR A 860 9.98 15.06 34.06
C THR A 860 10.28 15.99 32.88
N SER A 861 10.25 17.30 33.11
CA SER A 861 10.76 18.34 32.18
C SER A 861 12.27 18.33 31.87
N PHE A 862 13.04 17.42 32.46
CA PHE A 862 14.49 17.20 32.33
C PHE A 862 14.79 15.80 31.78
N GLU A 863 14.10 14.77 32.24
CA GLU A 863 14.03 13.42 31.62
C GLU A 863 13.57 13.51 30.16
N GLY A 864 12.33 13.96 29.96
CA GLY A 864 11.69 14.09 28.64
C GLY A 864 11.11 12.78 28.09
N ASP A 865 10.36 12.93 27.00
CA ASP A 865 9.58 11.93 26.26
C ASP A 865 10.42 10.95 25.40
N THR A 866 11.72 10.84 25.68
CA THR A 866 12.61 9.92 24.96
C THR A 866 12.73 8.65 25.78
N ASP A 867 12.53 7.49 25.18
CA ASP A 867 13.09 6.21 25.67
C ASP A 867 14.55 6.16 25.20
N PHE A 868 15.50 6.03 26.13
CA PHE A 868 16.94 6.06 25.82
C PHE A 868 17.60 4.67 25.77
N ASP A 869 17.02 3.63 26.37
CA ASP A 869 17.59 2.28 26.37
C ASP A 869 16.87 1.29 25.42
N ASN A 870 15.68 1.69 24.94
CA ASN A 870 14.76 0.98 24.05
C ASN A 870 14.01 -0.21 24.71
N ASP A 871 13.63 -0.11 25.98
CA ASP A 871 12.78 -1.11 26.66
C ASP A 871 11.26 -0.87 26.57
N GLY A 872 10.83 0.31 26.12
CA GLY A 872 9.43 0.70 25.96
C GLY A 872 8.94 1.75 26.96
N THR A 873 9.64 1.97 28.08
CA THR A 873 9.27 2.99 29.06
C THR A 873 9.97 4.33 28.75
N PRO A 874 9.25 5.46 28.58
CA PRO A 874 9.89 6.76 28.42
C PRO A 874 10.68 7.17 29.67
N ASN A 875 11.84 7.83 29.51
CA ASN A 875 12.73 8.19 30.64
C ASN A 875 12.06 8.97 31.80
N TYR A 876 10.91 9.63 31.58
CA TYR A 876 10.21 10.36 32.64
C TYR A 876 9.35 9.46 33.55
N LEU A 877 9.21 8.18 33.20
CA LEU A 877 8.58 7.09 33.95
C LEU A 877 9.58 5.96 34.28
N ASP A 878 10.75 5.91 33.62
CA ASP A 878 11.78 4.89 33.86
C ASP A 878 12.77 5.29 34.97
N LEU A 879 12.85 4.44 35.99
CA LEU A 879 13.76 4.54 37.11
C LEU A 879 15.23 4.23 36.77
N ASP A 880 15.57 3.67 35.59
CA ASP A 880 16.93 3.25 35.17
C ASP A 880 17.24 3.58 33.68
N SER A 881 16.94 4.81 33.23
CA SER A 881 16.87 5.37 31.86
C SER A 881 17.97 4.98 30.83
N ASP A 882 19.07 4.34 31.21
CA ASP A 882 20.13 3.88 30.28
C ASP A 882 20.44 2.38 30.32
N GLY A 883 19.65 1.60 31.07
CA GLY A 883 19.75 0.15 31.19
C GLY A 883 21.04 -0.37 31.84
N ASP A 884 21.82 0.48 32.52
CA ASP A 884 23.09 0.12 33.18
C ASP A 884 22.89 -0.76 34.44
N GLY A 885 21.71 -0.70 35.07
CA GLY A 885 21.37 -1.41 36.31
C GLY A 885 21.62 -0.57 37.57
N ALA A 886 21.45 0.75 37.49
CA ALA A 886 22.00 1.73 38.43
C ALA A 886 21.10 2.87 38.93
N LEU A 887 19.79 2.89 38.69
CA LEU A 887 18.79 3.87 39.15
C LEU A 887 19.18 5.35 39.09
N ASP A 888 18.41 6.16 38.36
CA ASP A 888 18.70 7.57 38.11
C ASP A 888 18.80 8.44 39.38
N ALA A 889 18.07 8.05 40.44
CA ALA A 889 18.10 8.71 41.75
C ALA A 889 19.48 8.57 42.45
N ALA A 890 20.34 7.66 41.97
CA ALA A 890 21.70 7.42 42.44
C ALA A 890 22.78 8.06 41.55
N GLU A 891 22.41 8.54 40.36
CA GLU A 891 23.28 9.09 39.32
C GLU A 891 23.61 10.60 39.56
N ASP A 892 24.35 11.20 38.62
CA ASP A 892 24.55 12.66 38.53
C ASP A 892 24.06 13.05 37.12
N SER A 893 23.44 14.23 36.95
CA SER A 893 22.70 14.64 35.73
C SER A 893 23.51 14.75 34.42
N ASP A 894 24.75 14.24 34.41
CA ASP A 894 25.63 14.02 33.25
C ASP A 894 25.70 12.52 32.84
N HIS A 895 24.98 11.58 33.49
CA HIS A 895 25.09 10.12 33.26
C HIS A 895 23.77 9.36 32.98
N ILE A 896 22.61 9.84 33.46
CA ILE A 896 21.22 9.32 33.25
C ILE A 896 20.92 8.89 31.79
N PHE A 897 21.58 9.51 30.80
CA PHE A 897 21.41 9.19 29.37
C PHE A 897 22.73 8.74 28.70
N VAL A 898 23.50 7.82 29.31
CA VAL A 898 24.89 7.51 28.85
C VAL A 898 25.30 6.03 28.97
N TYR A 899 24.60 5.15 28.25
CA TYR A 899 24.87 3.70 28.08
C TYR A 899 26.14 3.17 28.75
N GLY A 900 25.96 2.53 29.90
CA GLY A 900 26.96 1.82 30.68
C GLY A 900 27.77 0.75 29.92
N THR A 901 28.84 1.14 29.19
CA THR A 901 29.72 0.13 28.55
C THR A 901 30.34 -0.82 29.58
N GLY A 902 29.77 -2.02 29.67
CA GLY A 902 29.96 -2.93 30.80
C GLY A 902 31.41 -3.19 31.23
N ASN A 903 31.63 -3.14 32.54
CA ASN A 903 32.89 -3.35 33.29
C ASN A 903 33.79 -2.13 33.55
N VAL A 904 33.35 -1.17 34.37
CA VAL A 904 34.29 -0.37 35.18
C VAL A 904 34.60 -1.06 36.51
N ALA A 905 35.34 -2.16 36.40
CA ALA A 905 36.05 -2.74 37.54
C ALA A 905 37.17 -1.80 38.05
N LYS A 906 36.80 -0.80 38.85
CA LYS A 906 37.61 -0.34 40.00
C LYS A 906 39.10 -0.04 39.74
N GLU A 907 39.43 0.89 38.84
CA GLU A 907 40.77 1.52 38.84
C GLU A 907 40.70 3.05 38.77
N ALA A 908 41.24 3.70 39.80
CA ALA A 908 41.47 5.14 39.83
C ALA A 908 42.88 5.51 39.35
N PRO A 909 43.00 6.48 38.44
CA PRO A 909 44.20 7.32 38.30
C PRO A 909 43.84 8.83 38.44
N SER A 910 44.70 9.74 38.89
CA SER A 910 46.10 9.61 39.34
C SER A 910 46.48 10.75 40.31
N ASP A 911 47.48 10.49 41.15
CA ASP A 911 48.00 11.38 42.20
C ASP A 911 48.66 12.67 41.66
N SER A 912 48.23 13.84 42.16
CA SER A 912 49.16 14.95 42.38
C SER A 912 48.94 15.73 43.69
N ASP A 913 49.66 15.26 44.72
CA ASP A 913 50.51 16.08 45.61
C ASP A 913 49.88 16.73 46.88
N TYR A 914 50.24 16.13 48.04
CA TYR A 914 50.12 16.63 49.44
C TYR A 914 48.73 17.05 50.00
N GLY A 915 48.20 16.47 51.10
CA GLY A 915 48.70 15.38 51.96
C GLY A 915 48.18 15.46 53.41
N TYR A 916 48.44 14.38 54.17
CA TYR A 916 48.18 14.13 55.61
C TYR A 916 46.88 13.41 56.04
N GLY A 917 46.93 12.08 55.94
CA GLY A 917 46.91 11.26 57.16
C GLY A 917 45.64 10.47 57.50
N CYS A 918 45.48 9.30 56.88
CA CYS A 918 44.49 8.31 57.30
C CYS A 918 44.83 7.71 58.68
N ASN A 919 43.79 7.38 59.46
CA ASN A 919 43.78 6.15 60.27
C ASN A 919 42.38 5.76 60.73
N ALA A 920 42.13 4.44 60.74
CA ALA A 920 41.00 3.70 61.32
C ALA A 920 39.65 3.70 60.55
N SER A 921 39.37 2.53 59.98
CA SER A 921 38.04 1.92 59.75
C SER A 921 37.71 1.00 60.96
N PRO A 922 36.50 0.42 61.14
CA PRO A 922 35.13 0.81 60.71
C PRO A 922 34.13 0.92 61.89
N SER A 923 32.97 1.55 61.69
CA SER A 923 31.67 1.15 62.30
C SER A 923 30.51 2.06 61.86
N SER A 924 29.45 1.48 61.30
CA SER A 924 28.09 2.02 61.27
C SER A 924 27.44 1.96 62.68
N PRO A 925 26.21 2.47 62.89
CA PRO A 925 25.47 3.54 62.20
C PRO A 925 25.05 4.66 63.20
N ALA A 926 24.14 5.55 62.78
CA ALA A 926 22.90 5.90 63.49
C ALA A 926 22.58 7.39 63.80
N TRP A 927 21.45 7.83 63.24
CA TRP A 927 20.33 8.53 63.91
C TRP A 927 20.49 10.00 64.40
N LEU A 928 19.55 10.83 63.92
CA LEU A 928 18.66 11.72 64.72
C LEU A 928 18.84 13.27 64.70
N VAL A 929 17.78 13.94 64.21
CA VAL A 929 17.16 15.21 64.71
C VAL A 929 17.76 16.59 64.34
N MET A 930 17.05 17.22 63.39
CA MET A 930 16.34 18.51 63.49
C MET A 930 17.04 19.89 63.49
N LEU A 931 16.28 20.83 62.88
CA LEU A 931 16.11 22.26 63.18
C LEU A 931 17.20 23.24 62.67
N LEU A 932 16.89 23.85 61.51
CA LEU A 932 16.47 25.27 61.35
C LEU A 932 17.04 26.34 62.33
N PRO A 933 17.10 27.63 61.91
CA PRO A 933 17.54 28.21 60.63
C PRO A 933 18.43 29.47 60.91
N LEU A 934 18.61 30.34 59.90
CA LEU A 934 18.93 31.81 59.92
C LEU A 934 20.00 32.15 58.87
N VAL A 935 19.65 32.70 57.70
CA VAL A 935 19.35 34.13 57.48
C VAL A 935 20.39 35.08 58.11
N SER A 936 21.26 35.71 57.29
CA SER A 936 21.19 37.17 57.06
C SER A 936 22.22 37.75 56.04
N ILE A 937 21.73 38.11 54.84
CA ILE A 937 21.88 39.40 54.14
C ILE A 937 23.25 40.15 54.20
N ARG A 938 23.90 40.34 53.01
CA ARG A 938 24.32 41.63 52.37
C ARG A 938 25.40 41.40 51.29
N GLY A 939 25.35 41.99 50.09
CA GLY A 939 24.30 42.79 49.45
C GLY A 939 24.76 43.63 48.23
N ARG A 940 23.90 43.72 47.20
CA ARG A 940 23.79 44.69 46.08
C ARG A 940 25.03 45.48 45.59
N ARG A 941 25.33 45.31 44.28
CA ARG A 941 25.29 46.32 43.19
C ARG A 941 25.54 45.59 41.85
N ALA A 942 24.67 45.62 40.84
CA ALA A 942 24.37 46.74 39.92
C ALA A 942 25.64 47.25 39.20
N THR A 943 25.77 47.26 37.87
CA THR A 943 24.82 47.16 36.73
C THR A 943 25.65 47.10 35.43
N TYR A 944 25.18 46.48 34.34
CA TYR A 944 25.04 47.11 33.01
C TYR A 944 24.22 46.20 32.05
N SER A 945 23.50 46.83 31.12
CA SER A 945 22.65 46.27 30.05
C SER A 945 23.13 46.92 28.72
N PRO A 946 22.62 46.65 27.49
CA PRO A 946 21.51 45.78 27.10
C PRO A 946 21.73 44.90 25.84
N ARG A 947 20.70 44.10 25.53
CA ARG A 947 20.18 43.67 24.21
C ARG A 947 20.90 44.20 22.94
N PHE A 948 21.11 43.30 21.99
CA PHE A 948 20.07 43.14 20.97
C PHE A 948 19.22 41.92 21.33
#